data_AF-A0A426V0S3-F1
#
_entry.id   AF-A0A426V0S3-F1
#
_cell.length_a   1.000
_cell.length_b   1.000
_cell.length_c   1.000
_cell.angle_alpha   90.00
_cell.angle_beta   90.00
_cell.angle_gamma   90.00
#
_symmetry.space_group_name_H-M   'P 1'
#
loop_
_entity.id
_entity.type
_entity.pdbx_description
1 polymer ?
#
loop_
_entity_poly.entity_id
_entity_poly.type
_entity_poly.pdbx_seq_one_letter_code
_entity_poly.pdbx_strand_id
1 'polypeptide(L)'
;MNSAHPQPFPPAAAPRRSWLDRVGELWLAAVLVMFTAFVAAVFVIDRAGTQQVGVIADDPGAVYAEADAVSAAYTLSAADGVVSSGWMAVTADGYAEQSILDGTSGSATVRSTPDGTAVWGDAGWWGRRAPGRAAGAAGTWVQPDDGLSFPIDITTDLTPAALAELIRSIDEEGAVDPAVTTYQGIPVIASTYLDWTLIRTDTLPSEVLLLTGPIHSGMFRSAAAADTDLVVVPAVDGAGAEARPYGSLTGGESIAIQPARLDQSGADTVRSAASSTVAGESTAPPSADPDSAEAAPPADAVPPPPQADLPTGQPAFEVEVNASYCDTPTCTWSAAVTNTGTAAGSAVVEVSATPGMGPQRHDLGVIQPGQTASTPTLSMANQAPTPAPGQTTSVTVNYAAVVYSRELHGDDEDKYRRLADRLGTAYQYWLDSIMGMVDAAMKPAVLDTVERMLDEEVAPESALTSAEWASSADPGLGDYSPLPVQSRLAGYGDRFRGWSGIAGHQSNLFADDYALYQAGLDAALRALADPAEPTVSFLPRLDADGRITAVEIISDSGDPATSRCEIVTGDGGRDAGAAAADALSSMDTSASSAFADAVANGCPVSVTIEADPNPDLLTGDASPNALTDTAPLGEQLQDGLRDSGACTGTGPALDQVTVSNQVGRSTWSAGQLCGTATASVSTAQLDLLNGLLAGTDLLGQLKARGAVTVDEHDRITDVVWRDPDEECTSAMRQPVYAPAKSAVAPSNTATRNAGDQAQGAWVYLCGGSYTGGTPASSSIEPWDWPTSNPGRASQGQRSRCHLIANTLGGSGTDVANLVTCFQRANNDPYMKRAEQIVRRLSRNQDIFYLVKPQYDGNNGSLKGIRIVAIGNKGLDLDLCVRNSVLGGLVFNGPC
;
A
#
# COMPACT_ATOMS: atom_id res chain seq x y z
N MET A 1 -10.73 -43.51 73.67
CA MET A 1 -11.34 -42.52 74.57
C MET A 1 -12.16 -41.58 73.69
N ASN A 2 -13.46 -41.84 73.56
CA ASN A 2 -14.37 -41.09 72.71
C ASN A 2 -15.38 -40.36 73.63
N SER A 3 -15.36 -39.03 73.60
CA SER A 3 -16.29 -38.17 74.33
C SER A 3 -17.07 -37.30 73.34
N ALA A 4 -18.38 -37.24 73.53
CA ALA A 4 -19.38 -36.55 72.72
C ALA A 4 -19.77 -35.16 73.29
N HIS A 5 -20.55 -34.42 72.47
CA HIS A 5 -21.38 -33.22 72.71
C HIS A 5 -20.76 -31.83 72.45
N PRO A 6 -21.54 -30.74 72.18
CA PRO A 6 -22.96 -30.61 71.70
C PRO A 6 -23.16 -29.59 70.53
N GLN A 7 -24.36 -29.55 69.95
CA GLN A 7 -24.83 -28.55 68.96
C GLN A 7 -25.44 -27.30 69.64
N PRO A 8 -25.21 -26.05 69.16
CA PRO A 8 -25.97 -24.87 69.57
C PRO A 8 -26.93 -24.30 68.50
N PHE A 9 -27.95 -23.61 69.01
CA PHE A 9 -29.20 -23.10 68.41
C PHE A 9 -29.08 -22.09 67.24
N PRO A 10 -30.14 -21.92 66.41
CA PRO A 10 -30.22 -20.87 65.39
C PRO A 10 -30.51 -19.47 66.00
N PRO A 11 -29.94 -18.39 65.45
CA PRO A 11 -30.20 -17.02 65.93
C PRO A 11 -31.52 -16.44 65.41
N ALA A 12 -32.05 -15.51 66.22
CA ALA A 12 -33.37 -14.89 66.13
C ALA A 12 -33.60 -14.01 64.88
N ALA A 13 -34.85 -13.95 64.45
CA ALA A 13 -35.32 -13.13 63.35
C ALA A 13 -35.20 -11.62 63.65
N ALA A 14 -34.64 -10.87 62.69
CA ALA A 14 -34.54 -9.41 62.72
C ALA A 14 -35.91 -8.72 62.61
N PRO A 15 -36.08 -7.52 63.20
CA PRO A 15 -37.37 -6.84 63.32
C PRO A 15 -37.90 -6.39 61.95
N ARG A 16 -39.18 -6.68 61.69
CA ARG A 16 -39.89 -6.23 60.48
C ARG A 16 -40.04 -4.71 60.52
N ARG A 17 -39.41 -4.00 59.56
CA ARG A 17 -39.70 -2.58 59.27
C ARG A 17 -41.19 -2.41 59.01
N SER A 18 -41.77 -1.37 59.60
CA SER A 18 -43.22 -1.13 59.53
C SER A 18 -43.63 -0.83 58.09
N TRP A 19 -44.77 -1.37 57.68
CA TRP A 19 -45.32 -1.23 56.32
C TRP A 19 -45.56 0.23 55.91
N LEU A 20 -45.72 1.13 56.89
CA LEU A 20 -45.91 2.56 56.66
C LEU A 20 -44.67 3.25 56.05
N ASP A 21 -43.45 2.73 56.27
CA ASP A 21 -42.22 3.30 55.67
C ASP A 21 -42.08 2.97 54.17
N ARG A 22 -42.76 1.93 53.67
CA ARG A 22 -42.69 1.54 52.25
C ARG A 22 -43.69 2.28 51.35
N VAL A 23 -44.71 2.91 51.92
CA VAL A 23 -45.76 3.58 51.13
C VAL A 23 -45.23 4.89 50.52
N GLY A 24 -44.31 5.58 51.20
CA GLY A 24 -43.69 6.81 50.68
C GLY A 24 -42.75 6.57 49.49
N GLU A 25 -41.92 5.51 49.54
CA GLU A 25 -40.98 5.17 48.47
C GLU A 25 -41.69 4.66 47.20
N LEU A 26 -42.78 3.89 47.36
CA LEU A 26 -43.58 3.41 46.22
C LEU A 26 -44.34 4.54 45.52
N TRP A 27 -44.79 5.57 46.24
CA TRP A 27 -45.48 6.72 45.66
C TRP A 27 -44.55 7.60 44.82
N LEU A 28 -43.31 7.84 45.29
CA LEU A 28 -42.31 8.60 44.55
C LEU A 28 -41.87 7.88 43.27
N ALA A 29 -41.69 6.55 43.31
CA ALA A 29 -41.36 5.76 42.13
C ALA A 29 -42.51 5.77 41.09
N ALA A 30 -43.76 5.67 41.52
CA ALA A 30 -44.91 5.68 40.61
C ALA A 30 -45.12 7.02 39.90
N VAL A 31 -44.93 8.14 40.62
CA VAL A 31 -45.06 9.48 40.02
C VAL A 31 -43.95 9.76 39.01
N LEU A 32 -42.72 9.32 39.30
CA LEU A 32 -41.59 9.49 38.39
C LEU A 32 -41.81 8.73 37.08
N VAL A 33 -42.25 7.48 37.16
CA VAL A 33 -42.54 6.62 35.99
C VAL A 33 -43.69 7.18 35.13
N MET A 34 -44.77 7.66 35.75
CA MET A 34 -45.87 8.26 34.99
C MET A 34 -45.47 9.57 34.30
N PHE A 35 -44.62 10.39 34.93
CA PHE A 35 -44.12 11.62 34.31
C PHE A 35 -43.19 11.31 33.12
N THR A 36 -42.34 10.28 33.22
CA THR A 36 -41.46 9.88 32.10
C THR A 36 -42.26 9.31 30.93
N ALA A 37 -43.28 8.49 31.21
CA ALA A 37 -44.15 7.92 30.18
C ALA A 37 -44.98 9.00 29.45
N PHE A 38 -45.45 10.03 30.17
CA PHE A 38 -46.22 11.12 29.59
C PHE A 38 -45.36 12.01 28.67
N VAL A 39 -44.12 12.34 29.08
CA VAL A 39 -43.20 13.12 28.24
C VAL A 39 -42.80 12.34 26.99
N ALA A 40 -42.55 11.03 27.10
CA ALA A 40 -42.24 10.16 25.96
C ALA A 40 -43.43 10.07 24.98
N ALA A 41 -44.66 9.95 25.47
CA ALA A 41 -45.85 9.87 24.62
C ALA A 41 -46.11 11.17 23.83
N VAL A 42 -45.91 12.33 24.45
CA VAL A 42 -46.09 13.63 23.78
C VAL A 42 -45.02 13.86 22.70
N PHE A 43 -43.78 13.43 22.94
CA PHE A 43 -42.68 13.56 21.97
C PHE A 43 -42.84 12.64 20.75
N VAL A 44 -43.46 11.47 20.92
CA VAL A 44 -43.73 10.51 19.84
C VAL A 44 -44.90 10.98 18.96
N ILE A 45 -45.92 11.62 19.53
CA ILE A 45 -47.11 12.05 18.78
C ILE A 45 -46.82 13.30 17.93
N ASP A 46 -45.95 14.22 18.37
CA ASP A 46 -45.63 15.45 17.62
C ASP A 46 -44.72 15.21 16.41
N ARG A 47 -43.91 14.13 16.42
CA ARG A 47 -43.05 13.74 15.28
C ARG A 47 -43.67 12.76 14.29
N ALA A 48 -44.78 12.09 14.63
CA ALA A 48 -45.40 11.08 13.76
C ALA A 48 -46.32 11.66 12.66
N GLY A 49 -46.44 12.98 12.58
CA GLY A 49 -47.37 13.68 11.68
C GLY A 49 -46.85 14.00 10.29
N THR A 50 -46.12 13.09 9.62
CA THR A 50 -45.93 12.94 8.16
C THR A 50 -44.61 12.22 7.91
N GLN A 51 -44.58 10.89 7.84
CA GLN A 51 -43.71 10.08 6.97
C GLN A 51 -44.14 8.61 7.08
N GLN A 52 -44.02 7.89 5.97
CA GLN A 52 -44.46 6.49 5.83
C GLN A 52 -43.77 5.58 6.84
N VAL A 53 -44.51 4.59 7.34
CA VAL A 53 -44.04 3.57 8.27
C VAL A 53 -43.12 2.62 7.51
N GLY A 54 -41.83 2.93 7.47
CA GLY A 54 -40.74 2.03 7.08
C GLY A 54 -39.91 1.70 8.30
N VAL A 55 -39.56 0.42 8.46
CA VAL A 55 -38.67 -0.10 9.50
C VAL A 55 -37.36 0.69 9.46
N ILE A 56 -36.93 1.28 10.58
CA ILE A 56 -35.56 1.83 10.71
C ILE A 56 -34.65 0.61 10.77
N ALA A 57 -34.25 0.10 9.60
CA ALA A 57 -33.41 -1.08 9.50
C ALA A 57 -31.96 -0.68 9.77
N ASP A 58 -31.32 -1.35 10.72
CA ASP A 58 -29.87 -1.38 10.95
C ASP A 58 -29.18 -2.24 9.87
N ASP A 59 -29.67 -2.16 8.63
CA ASP A 59 -29.16 -2.91 7.48
C ASP A 59 -28.55 -1.88 6.51
N PRO A 60 -27.21 -1.66 6.54
CA PRO A 60 -26.54 -0.74 5.63
C PRO A 60 -26.62 -1.19 4.16
N GLY A 61 -26.94 -2.45 3.88
CA GLY A 61 -27.14 -2.98 2.52
C GLY A 61 -28.55 -2.74 1.98
N ALA A 62 -29.56 -2.56 2.84
CA ALA A 62 -30.97 -2.39 2.44
C ALA A 62 -31.18 -1.26 1.43
N VAL A 63 -30.42 -0.18 1.58
CA VAL A 63 -30.52 1.00 0.73
C VAL A 63 -30.17 0.68 -0.73
N TYR A 64 -29.23 -0.23 -0.96
CA TYR A 64 -28.75 -0.63 -2.28
C TYR A 64 -29.54 -1.78 -2.88
N ALA A 65 -30.08 -2.69 -2.05
CA ALA A 65 -30.80 -3.88 -2.52
C ALA A 65 -31.99 -3.58 -3.43
N GLU A 66 -32.64 -2.43 -3.23
CA GLU A 66 -33.80 -1.97 -4.01
C GLU A 66 -33.45 -0.83 -4.99
N ALA A 67 -32.18 -0.46 -5.13
CA ALA A 67 -31.79 0.62 -6.03
C ALA A 67 -31.80 0.15 -7.49
N ASP A 68 -32.32 1.01 -8.38
CA ASP A 68 -32.33 0.73 -9.82
C ASP A 68 -30.90 0.69 -10.40
N ALA A 69 -30.00 1.47 -9.80
CA ALA A 69 -28.56 1.44 -10.07
C ALA A 69 -27.75 1.97 -8.87
N VAL A 70 -26.47 1.63 -8.85
CA VAL A 70 -25.47 2.13 -7.89
C VAL A 70 -24.31 2.73 -8.68
N SER A 71 -23.83 3.89 -8.25
CA SER A 71 -22.57 4.48 -8.72
C SER A 71 -21.51 4.45 -7.63
N ALA A 72 -20.25 4.30 -7.99
CA ALA A 72 -19.16 4.41 -7.03
C ALA A 72 -17.91 5.03 -7.67
N ALA A 73 -17.26 5.93 -6.96
CA ALA A 73 -15.85 6.21 -7.22
C ALA A 73 -15.03 5.01 -6.72
N TYR A 74 -13.97 4.65 -7.45
CA TYR A 74 -13.10 3.56 -7.04
C TYR A 74 -11.62 3.85 -7.26
N THR A 75 -10.80 3.17 -6.47
CA THR A 75 -9.36 3.01 -6.68
C THR A 75 -9.07 1.52 -6.75
N LEU A 76 -8.32 1.13 -7.77
CA LEU A 76 -7.90 -0.24 -8.06
C LEU A 76 -6.38 -0.30 -8.05
N SER A 77 -5.82 -1.20 -7.25
CA SER A 77 -4.39 -1.52 -7.29
C SER A 77 -4.21 -2.86 -8.00
N ALA A 78 -3.60 -2.83 -9.19
CA ALA A 78 -3.29 -4.03 -9.96
C ALA A 78 -2.06 -4.76 -9.39
N ALA A 79 -1.89 -6.03 -9.77
CA ALA A 79 -0.77 -6.86 -9.31
C ALA A 79 0.62 -6.29 -9.65
N ASP A 80 0.74 -5.44 -10.67
CA ASP A 80 1.98 -4.75 -11.06
C ASP A 80 2.21 -3.42 -10.34
N GLY A 81 1.40 -3.12 -9.31
CA GLY A 81 1.52 -1.90 -8.51
C GLY A 81 0.91 -0.67 -9.18
N VAL A 82 0.38 -0.80 -10.39
CA VAL A 82 -0.27 0.33 -11.04
C VAL A 82 -1.62 0.61 -10.38
N VAL A 83 -1.76 1.86 -9.92
CA VAL A 83 -2.99 2.37 -9.33
C VAL A 83 -3.85 3.00 -10.43
N SER A 84 -5.02 2.42 -10.65
CA SER A 84 -6.07 2.99 -11.46
C SER A 84 -7.12 3.64 -10.57
N SER A 85 -7.67 4.77 -10.98
CA SER A 85 -8.79 5.42 -10.29
C SER A 85 -9.90 5.72 -11.28
N GLY A 86 -11.12 5.86 -10.80
CA GLY A 86 -12.24 6.08 -11.70
C GLY A 86 -13.58 6.21 -11.02
N TRP A 87 -14.63 6.23 -11.83
CA TRP A 87 -16.00 6.11 -11.37
C TRP A 87 -16.68 4.99 -12.14
N MET A 88 -17.65 4.33 -11.54
CA MET A 88 -18.51 3.34 -12.18
C MET A 88 -19.97 3.57 -11.81
N ALA A 89 -20.87 3.11 -12.65
CA ALA A 89 -22.30 3.01 -12.41
C ALA A 89 -22.78 1.65 -12.91
N VAL A 90 -23.51 0.90 -12.08
CA VAL A 90 -24.00 -0.45 -12.35
C VAL A 90 -25.49 -0.51 -12.03
N THR A 91 -26.29 -0.95 -12.98
CA THR A 91 -27.73 -1.14 -12.87
C THR A 91 -28.09 -2.48 -12.23
N ALA A 92 -29.31 -2.59 -11.70
CA ALA A 92 -29.85 -3.83 -11.11
C ALA A 92 -29.85 -5.02 -12.09
N ASP A 93 -29.92 -4.74 -13.39
CA ASP A 93 -29.96 -5.72 -14.48
C ASP A 93 -28.60 -5.91 -15.18
N GLY A 94 -27.50 -5.45 -14.58
CA GLY A 94 -26.14 -5.78 -15.05
C GLY A 94 -25.63 -4.92 -16.21
N TYR A 95 -26.27 -3.80 -16.51
CA TYR A 95 -25.68 -2.76 -17.37
C TYR A 95 -24.75 -1.88 -16.55
N ALA A 96 -23.59 -1.52 -17.09
CA ALA A 96 -22.63 -0.68 -16.40
C ALA A 96 -21.95 0.33 -17.32
N GLU A 97 -21.51 1.43 -16.74
CA GLU A 97 -20.62 2.41 -17.34
C GLU A 97 -19.52 2.76 -16.33
N GLN A 98 -18.30 2.95 -16.81
CA GLN A 98 -17.16 3.20 -15.97
C GLN A 98 -16.16 4.11 -16.68
N SER A 99 -15.51 5.00 -15.94
CA SER A 99 -14.30 5.67 -16.39
C SER A 99 -13.11 5.16 -15.59
N ILE A 100 -11.97 5.09 -16.25
CA ILE A 100 -10.72 4.57 -15.71
C ILE A 100 -9.63 5.56 -16.08
N LEU A 101 -8.88 5.99 -15.09
CA LEU A 101 -7.64 6.72 -15.23
C LEU A 101 -6.53 5.84 -14.67
N ASP A 102 -5.71 5.34 -15.58
CA ASP A 102 -4.54 4.55 -15.30
C ASP A 102 -3.38 5.51 -15.01
N GLY A 103 -2.87 5.53 -13.78
CA GLY A 103 -1.94 6.58 -13.33
C GLY A 103 -0.66 6.71 -14.16
N THR A 104 -0.32 5.66 -14.91
CA THR A 104 0.91 5.60 -15.73
C THR A 104 0.65 5.49 -17.23
N SER A 105 -0.58 5.13 -17.63
CA SER A 105 -0.81 4.52 -18.94
C SER A 105 -2.13 4.94 -19.60
N GLY A 106 -2.70 6.08 -19.23
CA GLY A 106 -3.79 6.70 -20.00
C GLY A 106 -5.18 6.50 -19.40
N SER A 107 -6.21 6.69 -20.22
CA SER A 107 -7.59 6.73 -19.77
C SER A 107 -8.51 5.90 -20.66
N ALA A 108 -9.58 5.36 -20.06
CA ALA A 108 -10.63 4.66 -20.77
C ALA A 108 -12.02 4.89 -20.18
N THR A 109 -13.04 4.70 -21.01
CA THR A 109 -14.42 4.50 -20.58
C THR A 109 -14.85 3.10 -20.97
N VAL A 110 -15.46 2.37 -20.04
CA VAL A 110 -15.97 1.01 -20.25
C VAL A 110 -17.48 1.05 -20.14
N ARG A 111 -18.17 0.36 -21.03
CA ARG A 111 -19.62 0.17 -21.00
C ARG A 111 -19.91 -1.31 -21.14
N SER A 112 -20.66 -1.85 -20.21
CA SER A 112 -20.95 -3.27 -20.14
C SER A 112 -22.45 -3.51 -20.11
N THR A 113 -22.84 -4.63 -20.70
CA THR A 113 -24.18 -5.21 -20.65
C THR A 113 -24.01 -6.67 -20.21
N PRO A 114 -25.09 -7.36 -19.81
CA PRO A 114 -25.03 -8.80 -19.55
C PRO A 114 -24.51 -9.64 -20.74
N ASP A 115 -24.60 -9.10 -21.95
CA ASP A 115 -24.25 -9.78 -23.20
C ASP A 115 -22.85 -9.42 -23.73
N GLY A 116 -22.16 -8.44 -23.13
CA GLY A 116 -20.84 -8.01 -23.59
C GLY A 116 -20.40 -6.65 -23.07
N THR A 117 -19.12 -6.32 -23.29
CA THR A 117 -18.48 -5.08 -22.87
C THR A 117 -17.93 -4.32 -24.07
N ALA A 118 -17.84 -3.00 -24.01
CA ALA A 118 -17.17 -2.15 -25.00
C ALA A 118 -16.29 -1.13 -24.27
N VAL A 119 -15.12 -0.83 -24.83
CA VAL A 119 -14.13 0.06 -24.22
C VAL A 119 -13.74 1.17 -25.19
N TRP A 120 -13.76 2.40 -24.70
CA TRP A 120 -13.21 3.57 -25.36
C TRP A 120 -11.94 4.00 -24.63
N GLY A 121 -10.77 3.60 -25.13
CA GLY A 121 -9.47 3.98 -24.56
C GLY A 121 -8.73 5.01 -25.39
N ASP A 122 -7.83 5.77 -24.78
CA ASP A 122 -6.81 6.53 -25.50
C ASP A 122 -5.62 5.63 -25.93
N ALA A 123 -4.66 6.22 -26.66
CA ALA A 123 -3.49 5.49 -27.14
C ALA A 123 -2.60 4.95 -26.02
N GLY A 124 -2.58 5.60 -24.85
CA GLY A 124 -1.87 5.09 -23.68
C GLY A 124 -2.55 3.81 -23.18
N TRP A 125 -3.88 3.88 -23.01
CA TRP A 125 -4.66 2.78 -22.44
C TRP A 125 -4.47 1.51 -23.25
N TRP A 126 -4.60 1.63 -24.57
CA TRP A 126 -4.39 0.53 -25.50
C TRP A 126 -2.92 0.19 -25.70
N GLY A 127 -2.00 1.15 -25.58
CA GLY A 127 -0.56 0.89 -25.64
C GLY A 127 -0.10 -0.10 -24.57
N ARG A 128 -0.74 -0.09 -23.38
CA ARG A 128 -0.46 -1.05 -22.30
C ARG A 128 -1.11 -2.42 -22.52
N ARG A 129 -2.31 -2.48 -23.10
CA ARG A 129 -3.16 -3.71 -23.16
C ARG A 129 -3.17 -4.41 -24.51
N ALA A 130 -2.97 -3.68 -25.59
CA ALA A 130 -2.96 -4.15 -26.97
C ALA A 130 -1.99 -3.29 -27.80
N PRO A 131 -0.67 -3.32 -27.52
CA PRO A 131 0.31 -2.42 -28.13
C PRO A 131 0.35 -2.52 -29.67
N GLY A 132 -0.01 -3.67 -30.26
CA GLY A 132 -0.10 -3.87 -31.70
C GLY A 132 -1.36 -3.30 -32.38
N ARG A 133 -2.35 -2.84 -31.60
CA ARG A 133 -3.63 -2.27 -32.09
C ARG A 133 -3.94 -0.89 -31.49
N ALA A 134 -2.97 -0.28 -30.80
CA ALA A 134 -3.21 0.90 -29.96
C ALA A 134 -3.74 2.11 -30.71
N ALA A 135 -3.22 2.45 -31.90
CA ALA A 135 -3.73 3.58 -32.68
C ALA A 135 -5.10 3.30 -33.29
N GLY A 136 -5.33 2.07 -33.76
CA GLY A 136 -6.61 1.67 -34.35
C GLY A 136 -7.74 1.65 -33.31
N ALA A 137 -7.40 1.29 -32.08
CA ALA A 137 -8.32 1.23 -30.94
C ALA A 137 -8.48 2.58 -30.22
N ALA A 138 -7.49 3.48 -30.33
CA ALA A 138 -7.52 4.78 -29.68
C ALA A 138 -8.68 5.65 -30.20
N GLY A 139 -9.52 6.13 -29.29
CA GLY A 139 -10.64 6.98 -29.65
C GLY A 139 -11.71 6.25 -30.48
N THR A 140 -11.84 4.94 -30.30
CA THR A 140 -12.95 4.14 -30.84
C THR A 140 -13.51 3.21 -29.76
N TRP A 141 -14.79 2.84 -29.88
CA TRP A 141 -15.38 1.79 -29.04
C TRP A 141 -14.93 0.42 -29.58
N VAL A 142 -14.20 -0.30 -28.74
CA VAL A 142 -13.68 -1.62 -29.07
C VAL A 142 -14.43 -2.64 -28.23
N GLN A 143 -14.99 -3.66 -28.89
CA GLN A 143 -15.45 -4.84 -28.18
C GLN A 143 -14.23 -5.75 -27.94
N PRO A 144 -13.75 -5.83 -26.69
CA PRO A 144 -12.78 -6.82 -26.28
C PRO A 144 -13.38 -8.20 -26.60
N ASP A 145 -12.62 -9.08 -27.21
CA ASP A 145 -12.92 -10.49 -27.06
C ASP A 145 -12.79 -10.85 -25.57
N ASP A 146 -13.52 -11.89 -25.13
CA ASP A 146 -13.57 -12.36 -23.74
C ASP A 146 -12.20 -12.23 -23.03
N GLY A 147 -12.09 -11.24 -22.14
CA GLY A 147 -10.94 -11.03 -21.25
C GLY A 147 -10.06 -9.80 -21.52
N LEU A 148 -10.24 -9.01 -22.58
CA LEU A 148 -9.35 -7.86 -22.86
C LEU A 148 -9.73 -6.52 -22.20
N SER A 149 -10.93 -6.36 -21.63
CA SER A 149 -11.47 -5.02 -21.34
C SER A 149 -11.31 -4.46 -19.95
N PHE A 150 -11.40 -5.28 -18.92
CA PHE A 150 -11.36 -4.77 -17.56
C PHE A 150 -11.13 -5.93 -16.60
N PRO A 151 -10.31 -5.76 -15.56
CA PRO A 151 -10.05 -6.80 -14.57
C PRO A 151 -11.28 -7.22 -13.77
N ILE A 152 -12.39 -6.46 -13.77
CA ILE A 152 -13.54 -6.72 -12.90
C ILE A 152 -14.82 -6.89 -13.73
N ASP A 153 -15.51 -8.02 -13.56
CA ASP A 153 -16.88 -8.19 -14.05
C ASP A 153 -17.86 -7.45 -13.14
N ILE A 154 -17.95 -6.14 -13.32
CA ILE A 154 -18.84 -5.28 -12.54
C ILE A 154 -20.33 -5.59 -12.80
N THR A 155 -20.65 -6.32 -13.87
CA THR A 155 -22.05 -6.57 -14.28
C THR A 155 -22.75 -7.63 -13.44
N THR A 156 -22.00 -8.50 -12.76
CA THR A 156 -22.55 -9.52 -11.87
C THR A 156 -22.27 -9.21 -10.42
N ASP A 157 -21.04 -8.84 -10.10
CA ASP A 157 -20.53 -8.90 -8.73
C ASP A 157 -20.75 -7.59 -7.97
N LEU A 158 -20.99 -6.48 -8.69
CA LEU A 158 -21.23 -5.16 -8.12
C LEU A 158 -22.61 -4.59 -8.50
N THR A 159 -23.54 -5.46 -8.89
CA THR A 159 -24.96 -5.08 -9.02
C THR A 159 -25.50 -4.58 -7.67
N PRO A 160 -26.53 -3.70 -7.65
CA PRO A 160 -27.16 -3.24 -6.41
C PRO A 160 -27.49 -4.36 -5.41
N ALA A 161 -27.99 -5.51 -5.91
CA ALA A 161 -28.29 -6.67 -5.08
C ALA A 161 -27.04 -7.40 -4.57
N ALA A 162 -26.04 -7.64 -5.43
CA ALA A 162 -24.79 -8.29 -5.05
C ALA A 162 -24.00 -7.44 -4.05
N LEU A 163 -23.91 -6.13 -4.29
CA LEU A 163 -23.28 -5.18 -3.39
C LEU A 163 -23.99 -5.12 -2.04
N ALA A 164 -25.33 -5.10 -2.03
CA ALA A 164 -26.10 -5.14 -0.78
C ALA A 164 -25.83 -6.41 0.02
N GLU A 165 -25.72 -7.56 -0.64
CA GLU A 165 -25.42 -8.83 0.01
C GLU A 165 -23.98 -8.87 0.55
N LEU A 166 -23.02 -8.33 -0.19
CA LEU A 166 -21.65 -8.17 0.28
C LEU A 166 -21.59 -7.29 1.53
N ILE A 167 -22.23 -6.12 1.50
CA ILE A 167 -22.31 -5.19 2.64
C ILE A 167 -22.95 -5.88 3.85
N ARG A 168 -24.07 -6.61 3.67
CA ARG A 168 -24.71 -7.38 4.74
C ARG A 168 -23.82 -8.45 5.32
N SER A 169 -23.15 -9.22 4.45
CA SER A 169 -22.24 -10.28 4.89
C SER A 169 -21.13 -9.71 5.76
N ILE A 170 -20.55 -8.57 5.37
CA ILE A 170 -19.52 -7.89 6.17
C ILE A 170 -20.09 -7.30 7.47
N ASP A 171 -21.30 -6.74 7.43
CA ASP A 171 -21.91 -6.14 8.62
C ASP A 171 -22.37 -7.18 9.65
N GLU A 172 -22.89 -8.33 9.20
CA GLU A 172 -23.41 -9.40 10.05
C GLU A 172 -22.30 -10.32 10.58
N GLU A 173 -21.34 -10.66 9.72
CA GLU A 173 -20.29 -11.64 10.04
C GLU A 173 -18.92 -10.99 10.34
N GLY A 174 -18.74 -9.72 10.02
CA GLY A 174 -17.47 -9.03 10.16
C GLY A 174 -17.06 -8.76 11.60
N ALA A 175 -15.76 -8.83 11.84
CA ALA A 175 -15.18 -8.36 13.08
C ALA A 175 -15.13 -6.83 13.06
N VAL A 176 -15.83 -6.18 13.98
CA VAL A 176 -15.74 -4.73 14.16
C VAL A 176 -14.29 -4.37 14.52
N ASP A 177 -13.71 -3.43 13.78
CA ASP A 177 -12.41 -2.85 14.11
C ASP A 177 -12.62 -1.71 15.12
N PRO A 178 -12.26 -1.90 16.41
CA PRO A 178 -12.46 -0.90 17.44
C PRO A 178 -11.53 0.31 17.29
N ALA A 179 -10.49 0.25 16.44
CA ALA A 179 -9.57 1.35 16.21
C ALA A 179 -10.18 2.45 15.31
N VAL A 180 -11.07 2.07 14.40
CA VAL A 180 -11.69 2.99 13.44
C VAL A 180 -13.06 3.44 13.96
N THR A 181 -13.04 4.48 14.78
CA THR A 181 -14.27 5.08 15.37
C THR A 181 -14.73 6.35 14.65
N THR A 182 -13.87 6.93 13.81
CA THR A 182 -14.20 8.09 12.97
C THR A 182 -13.57 7.95 11.58
N TYR A 183 -14.30 8.32 10.53
CA TYR A 183 -13.79 8.44 9.16
C TYR A 183 -14.13 9.83 8.63
N GLN A 184 -13.11 10.60 8.22
CA GLN A 184 -13.27 12.00 7.81
C GLN A 184 -14.03 12.89 8.84
N GLY A 185 -13.86 12.59 10.14
CA GLY A 185 -14.54 13.28 11.24
C GLY A 185 -16.00 12.86 11.49
N ILE A 186 -16.51 11.90 10.71
CA ILE A 186 -17.84 11.30 10.90
C ILE A 186 -17.68 10.08 11.81
N PRO A 187 -18.47 9.90 12.87
CA PRO A 187 -18.47 8.69 13.69
C PRO A 187 -18.88 7.45 12.86
N VAL A 188 -18.11 6.37 12.98
CA VAL A 188 -18.27 5.17 12.15
C VAL A 188 -18.13 3.86 12.91
N ILE A 189 -18.63 2.80 12.29
CA ILE A 189 -18.32 1.42 12.57
C ILE A 189 -17.56 0.89 11.36
N ALA A 190 -16.31 0.45 11.56
CA ALA A 190 -15.58 -0.33 10.57
C ALA A 190 -15.71 -1.82 10.91
N SER A 191 -15.96 -2.66 9.91
CA SER A 191 -16.08 -4.12 10.09
C SER A 191 -15.36 -4.85 8.97
N THR A 192 -14.64 -5.91 9.31
CA THR A 192 -13.84 -6.68 8.33
C THR A 192 -14.29 -8.14 8.26
N TYR A 193 -14.55 -8.64 7.05
CA TYR A 193 -14.95 -10.02 6.76
C TYR A 193 -14.34 -10.50 5.44
N LEU A 194 -13.64 -11.65 5.45
CA LEU A 194 -12.95 -12.20 4.27
C LEU A 194 -12.10 -11.15 3.53
N ASP A 195 -11.31 -10.41 4.30
CA ASP A 195 -10.45 -9.30 3.87
C ASP A 195 -11.16 -8.07 3.26
N TRP A 196 -12.50 -8.09 3.18
CA TRP A 196 -13.28 -6.90 2.91
C TRP A 196 -13.48 -6.09 4.19
N THR A 197 -13.25 -4.78 4.13
CA THR A 197 -13.52 -3.81 5.18
C THR A 197 -14.64 -2.85 4.76
N LEU A 198 -15.72 -2.85 5.51
CA LEU A 198 -16.85 -1.93 5.40
C LEU A 198 -16.71 -0.83 6.46
N ILE A 199 -16.73 0.43 6.04
CA ILE A 199 -16.86 1.60 6.93
C ILE A 199 -18.25 2.21 6.73
N ARG A 200 -19.06 2.21 7.79
CA ARG A 200 -20.40 2.82 7.80
C ARG A 200 -20.60 3.79 8.94
N THR A 201 -21.55 4.72 8.82
CA THR A 201 -21.91 5.61 9.94
C THR A 201 -22.47 4.82 11.12
N ASP A 202 -22.11 5.23 12.34
CA ASP A 202 -22.64 4.64 13.58
C ASP A 202 -24.07 5.13 13.93
N THR A 203 -24.60 6.07 13.13
CA THR A 203 -25.95 6.62 13.25
C THR A 203 -26.92 5.91 12.32
N LEU A 204 -28.21 5.94 12.70
CA LEU A 204 -29.30 5.40 11.88
C LEU A 204 -30.02 6.53 11.12
N PRO A 205 -30.32 6.35 9.82
CA PRO A 205 -29.97 5.19 8.99
C PRO A 205 -28.46 5.12 8.72
N SER A 206 -27.90 3.91 8.73
CA SER A 206 -26.47 3.72 8.47
C SER A 206 -26.16 3.95 6.99
N GLU A 207 -25.14 4.75 6.72
CA GLU A 207 -24.63 5.07 5.39
C GLU A 207 -23.25 4.43 5.20
N VAL A 208 -23.02 3.80 4.05
CA VAL A 208 -21.72 3.23 3.69
C VAL A 208 -20.82 4.33 3.15
N LEU A 209 -19.70 4.58 3.84
CA LEU A 209 -18.75 5.63 3.49
C LEU A 209 -17.57 5.11 2.66
N LEU A 210 -17.16 3.85 2.91
CA LEU A 210 -16.09 3.18 2.20
C LEU A 210 -16.31 1.67 2.28
N LEU A 211 -16.11 0.99 1.17
CA LEU A 211 -15.98 -0.45 1.11
C LEU A 211 -14.65 -0.76 0.42
N THR A 212 -13.74 -1.46 1.09
CA THR A 212 -12.46 -1.89 0.51
C THR A 212 -12.31 -3.39 0.65
N GLY A 213 -11.63 -4.08 -0.27
CA GLY A 213 -11.42 -5.51 -0.14
C GLY A 213 -10.63 -6.12 -1.28
N PRO A 214 -10.27 -7.41 -1.16
CA PRO A 214 -9.55 -8.12 -2.20
C PRO A 214 -10.45 -8.34 -3.41
N ILE A 215 -9.83 -8.34 -4.57
CA ILE A 215 -10.50 -8.75 -5.80
C ILE A 215 -10.13 -10.22 -6.02
N HIS A 216 -11.09 -11.12 -5.80
CA HIS A 216 -10.87 -12.55 -6.05
C HIS A 216 -10.88 -12.85 -7.55
N SER A 217 -10.06 -13.81 -8.00
CA SER A 217 -9.96 -14.25 -9.41
C SER A 217 -11.29 -14.65 -10.07
N GLY A 218 -12.36 -14.91 -9.31
CA GLY A 218 -13.72 -15.11 -9.83
C GLY A 218 -14.47 -13.83 -10.21
N MET A 219 -14.08 -12.67 -9.64
CA MET A 219 -14.46 -11.33 -10.11
C MET A 219 -13.68 -10.95 -11.38
N PHE A 220 -12.62 -11.69 -11.70
CA PHE A 220 -11.86 -11.52 -12.93
C PHE A 220 -12.36 -12.46 -14.02
N ARG A 221 -12.51 -11.91 -15.22
CA ARG A 221 -12.17 -12.65 -16.43
C ARG A 221 -10.80 -12.13 -16.86
N SER A 222 -9.72 -12.78 -16.41
CA SER A 222 -8.40 -12.44 -16.93
C SER A 222 -8.37 -12.72 -18.44
N ALA A 223 -7.65 -11.89 -19.18
CA ALA A 223 -7.40 -12.01 -20.61
C ALA A 223 -6.91 -13.43 -20.94
N ALA A 224 -7.80 -14.29 -21.43
CA ALA A 224 -7.45 -15.64 -21.80
C ALA A 224 -7.15 -15.69 -23.30
N ALA A 225 -5.85 -15.80 -23.59
CA ALA A 225 -5.21 -16.35 -24.79
C ALA A 225 -4.76 -15.39 -25.91
N ALA A 226 -3.54 -15.68 -26.38
CA ALA A 226 -2.73 -15.00 -27.39
C ALA A 226 -3.25 -15.09 -28.84
N ASP A 227 -4.57 -15.18 -29.06
CA ASP A 227 -5.13 -15.31 -30.43
C ASP A 227 -6.58 -14.79 -30.52
N THR A 228 -6.90 -13.72 -29.79
CA THR A 228 -8.25 -13.12 -29.80
C THR A 228 -8.35 -11.91 -30.74
N ASP A 229 -9.36 -11.94 -31.60
CA ASP A 229 -9.69 -10.96 -32.62
C ASP A 229 -10.38 -9.76 -31.98
N LEU A 230 -9.74 -8.59 -31.88
CA LEU A 230 -10.43 -7.40 -31.38
C LEU A 230 -11.55 -7.04 -32.36
N VAL A 231 -12.79 -7.12 -31.90
CA VAL A 231 -13.97 -6.81 -32.69
C VAL A 231 -14.30 -5.33 -32.56
N VAL A 232 -14.05 -4.56 -33.62
CA VAL A 232 -14.65 -3.22 -33.76
C VAL A 232 -16.10 -3.43 -34.16
N VAL A 233 -17.03 -2.92 -33.36
CA VAL A 233 -18.46 -3.26 -33.42
C VAL A 233 -19.07 -3.00 -34.81
N PRO A 234 -19.65 -4.04 -35.47
CA PRO A 234 -21.06 -3.92 -35.86
C PRO A 234 -21.90 -5.19 -35.57
N ALA A 235 -23.11 -4.99 -35.03
CA ALA A 235 -24.30 -5.87 -34.98
C ALA A 235 -24.14 -7.42 -34.92
N VAL A 236 -24.37 -7.93 -33.70
CA VAL A 236 -24.93 -9.22 -33.18
C VAL A 236 -25.16 -10.42 -34.13
N ASP A 237 -24.62 -11.58 -33.73
CA ASP A 237 -25.33 -12.87 -33.65
C ASP A 237 -24.75 -13.74 -32.51
N GLY A 238 -25.60 -14.16 -31.56
CA GLY A 238 -25.19 -14.72 -30.26
C GLY A 238 -25.12 -16.25 -30.15
N ALA A 239 -24.36 -16.73 -29.14
CA ALA A 239 -24.54 -18.02 -28.49
C ALA A 239 -23.78 -18.05 -27.13
N GLY A 240 -24.51 -18.30 -26.03
CA GLY A 240 -23.97 -18.33 -24.68
C GLY A 240 -23.17 -19.60 -24.32
N ALA A 241 -22.29 -19.48 -23.34
CA ALA A 241 -21.51 -20.59 -22.78
C ALA A 241 -21.61 -20.65 -21.24
N GLU A 242 -21.79 -21.86 -20.72
CA GLU A 242 -21.98 -22.20 -19.30
C GLU A 242 -20.66 -22.20 -18.49
N ALA A 243 -20.74 -21.75 -17.23
CA ALA A 243 -19.63 -21.69 -16.27
C ALA A 243 -19.27 -23.06 -15.64
N ARG A 244 -17.97 -23.25 -15.34
CA ARG A 244 -17.40 -24.36 -14.54
C ARG A 244 -16.42 -23.84 -13.48
N PRO A 245 -16.16 -24.56 -12.37
CA PRO A 245 -15.46 -24.00 -11.21
C PRO A 245 -14.00 -24.47 -11.07
N TYR A 246 -13.08 -23.53 -10.80
CA TYR A 246 -11.70 -23.66 -10.27
C TYR A 246 -11.27 -22.24 -9.80
N GLY A 247 -10.30 -21.91 -8.94
CA GLY A 247 -9.26 -22.54 -8.11
C GLY A 247 -8.43 -21.37 -7.49
N SER A 248 -7.84 -21.56 -6.30
CA SER A 248 -7.22 -20.50 -5.47
C SER A 248 -5.98 -19.83 -6.08
N LEU A 249 -5.87 -18.49 -5.99
CA LEU A 249 -4.69 -17.68 -6.32
C LEU A 249 -4.33 -16.72 -5.17
N THR A 250 -3.04 -16.50 -4.96
CA THR A 250 -2.42 -15.66 -3.93
C THR A 250 -1.63 -14.52 -4.59
N GLY A 251 -2.09 -13.28 -4.44
CA GLY A 251 -1.48 -12.04 -4.96
C GLY A 251 -2.50 -10.91 -4.89
N GLY A 252 -2.26 -9.90 -4.03
CA GLY A 252 -3.28 -8.97 -3.53
C GLY A 252 -3.66 -7.84 -4.50
N GLU A 253 -4.67 -8.07 -5.32
CA GLU A 253 -5.43 -7.01 -5.99
C GLU A 253 -6.49 -6.49 -5.01
N SER A 254 -6.61 -5.17 -4.85
CA SER A 254 -7.60 -4.57 -3.96
C SER A 254 -8.38 -3.46 -4.64
N ILE A 255 -9.65 -3.34 -4.26
CA ILE A 255 -10.54 -2.27 -4.69
C ILE A 255 -11.05 -1.51 -3.47
N ALA A 256 -11.07 -0.18 -3.56
CA ALA A 256 -11.77 0.69 -2.63
C ALA A 256 -12.91 1.40 -3.38
N ILE A 257 -14.14 1.33 -2.88
CA ILE A 257 -15.35 1.91 -3.50
C ILE A 257 -16.15 2.77 -2.52
N GLN A 258 -16.78 3.82 -3.04
CA GLN A 258 -17.73 4.68 -2.30
C GLN A 258 -19.11 4.66 -2.98
N PRO A 259 -20.02 3.75 -2.58
CA PRO A 259 -21.27 3.52 -3.30
C PRO A 259 -22.37 4.53 -2.97
N ALA A 260 -22.98 5.08 -4.02
CA ALA A 260 -24.14 5.95 -3.98
C ALA A 260 -25.26 5.39 -4.85
N ARG A 261 -26.53 5.65 -4.49
CA ARG A 261 -27.67 5.21 -5.30
C ARG A 261 -27.87 6.14 -6.47
N LEU A 262 -28.21 5.57 -7.62
CA LEU A 262 -28.77 6.27 -8.75
C LEU A 262 -30.28 6.02 -8.79
N ASP A 263 -31.05 7.03 -9.16
CA ASP A 263 -32.47 6.87 -9.40
C ASP A 263 -32.72 6.16 -10.75
N GLN A 264 -33.99 5.83 -11.01
CA GLN A 264 -34.40 5.22 -12.28
C GLN A 264 -33.90 6.00 -13.50
N SER A 265 -33.84 7.33 -13.45
CA SER A 265 -33.36 8.14 -14.59
C SER A 265 -31.87 7.92 -14.84
N GLY A 266 -31.07 7.84 -13.77
CA GLY A 266 -29.65 7.46 -13.84
C GLY A 266 -29.48 6.04 -14.38
N ALA A 267 -30.27 5.08 -13.87
CA ALA A 267 -30.24 3.70 -14.34
C ALA A 267 -30.61 3.57 -15.83
N ASP A 268 -31.65 4.27 -16.27
CA ASP A 268 -32.07 4.31 -17.68
C ASP A 268 -31.00 4.94 -18.58
N THR A 269 -30.29 5.95 -18.07
CA THR A 269 -29.16 6.58 -18.77
C THR A 269 -28.02 5.58 -18.98
N VAL A 270 -27.58 4.90 -17.91
CA VAL A 270 -26.52 3.88 -17.98
C VAL A 270 -26.96 2.73 -18.91
N ARG A 271 -28.19 2.23 -18.77
CA ARG A 271 -28.74 1.17 -19.61
C ARG A 271 -28.77 1.58 -21.08
N SER A 272 -29.27 2.77 -21.39
CA SER A 272 -29.32 3.27 -22.77
C SER A 272 -27.92 3.49 -23.35
N ALA A 273 -27.00 4.06 -22.57
CA ALA A 273 -25.63 4.31 -22.98
C ALA A 273 -24.89 2.99 -23.26
N ALA A 274 -24.96 2.04 -22.32
CA ALA A 274 -24.31 0.75 -22.45
C ALA A 274 -24.92 -0.10 -23.57
N SER A 275 -26.26 -0.19 -23.65
CA SER A 275 -26.95 -0.95 -24.70
C SER A 275 -26.62 -0.39 -26.08
N SER A 276 -26.72 0.94 -26.27
CA SER A 276 -26.44 1.55 -27.58
C SER A 276 -24.98 1.41 -27.99
N THR A 277 -24.04 1.52 -27.04
CA THR A 277 -22.62 1.33 -27.33
C THR A 277 -22.29 -0.14 -27.66
N VAL A 278 -22.73 -1.09 -26.83
CA VAL A 278 -22.45 -2.53 -27.04
C VAL A 278 -23.19 -3.07 -28.26
N ALA A 279 -24.37 -2.54 -28.61
CA ALA A 279 -25.04 -2.88 -29.86
C ALA A 279 -24.37 -2.23 -31.10
N GLY A 280 -23.41 -1.32 -30.92
CA GLY A 280 -22.76 -0.57 -32.00
C GLY A 280 -23.60 0.56 -32.60
N GLU A 281 -24.68 0.95 -31.91
CA GLU A 281 -25.57 2.04 -32.33
C GLU A 281 -24.97 3.42 -32.01
N SER A 282 -24.07 3.50 -31.03
CA SER A 282 -23.37 4.73 -30.65
C SER A 282 -21.87 4.62 -30.88
N THR A 283 -21.35 5.44 -31.79
CA THR A 283 -19.90 5.62 -32.03
C THR A 283 -19.38 6.92 -31.44
N ALA A 284 -20.23 7.67 -30.74
CA ALA A 284 -19.84 8.94 -30.15
C ALA A 284 -18.80 8.69 -29.06
N PRO A 285 -17.76 9.55 -28.96
CA PRO A 285 -16.91 9.54 -27.78
C PRO A 285 -17.78 9.68 -26.53
N PRO A 286 -17.43 9.00 -25.43
CA PRO A 286 -18.08 9.27 -24.15
C PRO A 286 -18.01 10.78 -23.90
N SER A 287 -19.13 11.38 -23.49
CA SER A 287 -19.18 12.83 -23.27
C SER A 287 -18.11 13.17 -22.24
N ALA A 288 -17.14 14.00 -22.63
CA ALA A 288 -16.00 14.41 -21.79
C ALA A 288 -16.40 15.22 -20.54
N ASP A 289 -17.70 15.36 -20.30
CA ASP A 289 -18.28 16.14 -19.23
C ASP A 289 -19.15 15.22 -18.36
N PRO A 290 -18.64 14.76 -17.20
CA PRO A 290 -19.40 13.89 -16.29
C PRO A 290 -20.64 14.58 -15.68
N ASP A 291 -20.81 15.89 -15.84
CA ASP A 291 -21.94 16.66 -15.30
C ASP A 291 -23.01 17.06 -16.35
N SER A 292 -22.82 16.76 -17.64
CA SER A 292 -23.64 17.34 -18.71
C SER A 292 -24.49 16.32 -19.48
N ALA A 293 -25.72 16.11 -19.01
CA ALA A 293 -26.80 15.62 -19.85
C ALA A 293 -27.55 16.80 -20.53
N GLU A 294 -27.29 17.07 -21.83
CA GLU A 294 -28.30 17.52 -22.83
C GLU A 294 -27.72 17.75 -24.27
N ALA A 295 -28.04 16.82 -25.18
CA ALA A 295 -28.50 16.94 -26.59
C ALA A 295 -27.78 17.77 -27.71
N ALA A 296 -27.12 17.04 -28.62
CA ALA A 296 -27.43 16.79 -30.06
C ALA A 296 -26.96 17.72 -31.26
N PRO A 297 -26.76 17.16 -32.49
CA PRO A 297 -25.87 17.61 -33.62
C PRO A 297 -26.65 18.18 -34.87
N PRO A 298 -26.17 18.39 -36.16
CA PRO A 298 -25.02 17.85 -36.94
C PRO A 298 -24.28 18.86 -37.91
N ALA A 299 -23.23 18.49 -38.69
CA ALA A 299 -23.30 17.84 -40.02
C ALA A 299 -21.91 17.40 -40.57
N ASP A 300 -21.93 16.29 -41.31
CA ASP A 300 -20.85 15.63 -42.08
C ASP A 300 -19.88 14.72 -41.30
N ALA A 301 -20.33 13.50 -40.98
CA ALA A 301 -19.41 12.41 -40.60
C ALA A 301 -19.76 11.12 -41.36
N VAL A 302 -18.78 10.63 -42.10
CA VAL A 302 -18.75 9.35 -42.81
C VAL A 302 -18.75 8.21 -41.77
N PRO A 303 -19.50 7.10 -41.97
CA PRO A 303 -19.44 5.97 -41.04
C PRO A 303 -18.01 5.42 -40.94
N PRO A 304 -17.59 4.95 -39.75
CA PRO A 304 -16.28 4.34 -39.60
C PRO A 304 -16.15 3.13 -40.52
N PRO A 305 -14.92 2.86 -40.99
CA PRO A 305 -14.67 1.74 -41.88
C PRO A 305 -15.00 0.41 -41.14
N PRO A 306 -15.67 -0.57 -41.79
CA PRO A 306 -16.01 -1.85 -41.18
C PRO A 306 -14.77 -2.55 -40.61
N GLN A 307 -14.95 -3.43 -39.62
CA GLN A 307 -13.90 -4.23 -38.94
C GLN A 307 -12.89 -4.92 -39.89
N ALA A 308 -13.25 -5.14 -41.16
CA ALA A 308 -12.35 -5.58 -42.23
C ALA A 308 -11.24 -4.57 -42.59
N ASP A 309 -11.30 -3.34 -42.08
CA ASP A 309 -10.37 -2.24 -42.30
C ASP A 309 -9.48 -1.95 -41.09
N LEU A 310 -9.61 -2.71 -39.99
CA LEU A 310 -8.47 -2.86 -39.08
C LEU A 310 -7.39 -3.64 -39.87
N PRO A 311 -6.15 -3.14 -39.98
CA PRO A 311 -5.12 -3.81 -40.76
C PRO A 311 -4.74 -5.12 -40.07
N THR A 312 -5.47 -6.19 -40.41
CA THR A 312 -5.15 -7.58 -40.09
C THR A 312 -4.00 -8.10 -40.96
N GLY A 313 -3.49 -7.27 -41.86
CA GLY A 313 -2.24 -7.52 -42.54
C GLY A 313 -1.24 -6.39 -42.39
N GLN A 314 0.01 -6.78 -42.25
CA GLN A 314 1.16 -5.89 -42.39
C GLN A 314 1.94 -6.30 -43.64
N PRO A 315 2.52 -5.32 -44.35
CA PRO A 315 3.46 -5.66 -45.40
C PRO A 315 4.72 -6.24 -44.77
N ALA A 316 5.31 -7.24 -45.42
CA ALA A 316 6.60 -7.81 -45.08
C ALA A 316 7.39 -7.91 -46.38
N PHE A 317 8.66 -7.54 -46.39
CA PHE A 317 9.42 -7.45 -47.63
C PHE A 317 10.62 -8.39 -47.61
N GLU A 318 10.71 -9.23 -48.63
CA GLU A 318 11.90 -10.03 -48.92
C GLU A 318 12.66 -9.39 -50.08
N VAL A 319 13.98 -9.29 -49.94
CA VAL A 319 14.85 -8.63 -50.93
C VAL A 319 15.80 -9.63 -51.55
N GLU A 320 15.74 -9.76 -52.86
CA GLU A 320 16.64 -10.60 -53.66
C GLU A 320 17.52 -9.73 -54.55
N VAL A 321 18.84 -9.85 -54.43
CA VAL A 321 19.80 -9.22 -55.34
C VAL A 321 20.24 -10.23 -56.39
N ASN A 322 20.07 -9.91 -57.66
CA ASN A 322 20.35 -10.84 -58.77
C ASN A 322 21.84 -11.05 -59.10
N ALA A 323 22.74 -10.50 -58.29
CA ALA A 323 24.18 -10.59 -58.48
C ALA A 323 24.88 -10.79 -57.14
N SER A 324 25.86 -11.69 -57.11
CA SER A 324 26.71 -11.94 -55.94
C SER A 324 28.21 -11.73 -56.23
N TYR A 325 28.59 -11.62 -57.50
CA TYR A 325 29.95 -11.36 -57.95
C TYR A 325 29.96 -10.50 -59.22
N CYS A 326 31.09 -9.86 -59.49
CA CYS A 326 31.31 -9.08 -60.71
C CYS A 326 32.62 -9.49 -61.40
N ASP A 327 32.50 -10.08 -62.58
CA ASP A 327 33.59 -10.61 -63.41
C ASP A 327 33.76 -9.86 -64.74
N THR A 328 32.84 -8.97 -65.07
CA THR A 328 32.92 -8.11 -66.26
C THR A 328 33.49 -6.72 -65.89
N PRO A 329 33.92 -5.90 -66.87
CA PRO A 329 34.35 -4.53 -66.60
C PRO A 329 33.26 -3.62 -66.00
N THR A 330 31.99 -4.03 -66.09
CA THR A 330 30.84 -3.24 -65.67
C THR A 330 29.86 -4.14 -64.93
N CYS A 331 29.78 -3.98 -63.62
CA CYS A 331 28.90 -4.76 -62.76
C CYS A 331 27.47 -4.26 -62.94
N THR A 332 26.62 -5.09 -63.57
CA THR A 332 25.18 -4.81 -63.70
C THR A 332 24.39 -5.65 -62.72
N TRP A 333 23.48 -5.04 -61.97
CA TRP A 333 22.66 -5.73 -60.98
C TRP A 333 21.33 -5.01 -60.74
N SER A 334 20.42 -5.65 -60.03
CA SER A 334 19.15 -5.07 -59.58
C SER A 334 18.70 -5.74 -58.29
N ALA A 335 17.96 -5.02 -57.46
CA ALA A 335 17.27 -5.59 -56.29
C ALA A 335 15.79 -5.80 -56.63
N ALA A 336 15.30 -7.01 -56.39
CA ALA A 336 13.90 -7.37 -56.44
C ALA A 336 13.34 -7.40 -55.00
N VAL A 337 12.24 -6.69 -54.77
CA VAL A 337 11.56 -6.59 -53.48
C VAL A 337 10.20 -7.27 -53.63
N THR A 338 9.99 -8.36 -52.89
CA THR A 338 8.75 -9.12 -52.87
C THR A 338 8.01 -8.83 -51.58
N ASN A 339 6.74 -8.42 -51.66
CA ASN A 339 5.91 -8.31 -50.47
C ASN A 339 5.40 -9.70 -50.07
N THR A 340 5.97 -10.29 -49.02
CA THR A 340 5.58 -11.57 -48.43
C THR A 340 4.52 -11.43 -47.34
N GLY A 341 4.18 -10.19 -46.97
CA GLY A 341 3.16 -9.88 -45.97
C GLY A 341 1.74 -10.05 -46.50
N THR A 342 0.77 -9.74 -45.63
CA THR A 342 -0.66 -9.91 -45.90
C THR A 342 -1.36 -8.60 -46.30
N ALA A 343 -0.67 -7.46 -46.21
CA ALA A 343 -1.17 -6.16 -46.69
C ALA A 343 -0.25 -5.52 -47.73
N ALA A 344 -0.81 -4.63 -48.55
CA ALA A 344 -0.02 -3.80 -49.45
C ALA A 344 0.85 -2.83 -48.64
N GLY A 345 2.06 -2.56 -49.12
CA GLY A 345 2.96 -1.60 -48.47
C GLY A 345 3.72 -0.78 -49.49
N SER A 346 3.94 0.49 -49.16
CA SER A 346 4.87 1.34 -49.88
C SER A 346 6.29 0.78 -49.71
N ALA A 347 7.09 0.74 -50.77
CA ALA A 347 8.45 0.22 -50.72
C ALA A 347 9.41 1.21 -51.36
N VAL A 348 10.28 1.79 -50.53
CA VAL A 348 11.40 2.61 -50.98
C VAL A 348 12.68 1.86 -50.67
N VAL A 349 13.35 1.36 -51.72
CA VAL A 349 14.58 0.60 -51.57
C VAL A 349 15.79 1.51 -51.73
N GLU A 350 16.72 1.41 -50.79
CA GLU A 350 18.04 1.99 -50.92
C GLU A 350 19.05 0.90 -51.24
N VAL A 351 19.78 1.07 -52.33
CA VAL A 351 20.68 0.07 -52.90
C VAL A 351 22.10 0.61 -52.94
N SER A 352 23.08 -0.18 -52.51
CA SER A 352 24.49 0.18 -52.55
C SER A 352 25.36 -1.02 -52.94
N ALA A 353 26.59 -0.75 -53.40
CA ALA A 353 27.53 -1.79 -53.75
C ALA A 353 28.94 -1.40 -53.34
N THR A 354 29.55 -2.19 -52.43
CA THR A 354 30.89 -1.92 -51.93
C THR A 354 31.90 -2.95 -52.45
N PRO A 355 33.01 -2.52 -53.08
CA PRO A 355 33.33 -1.14 -53.50
C PRO A 355 32.63 -0.76 -54.82
N GLY A 356 32.33 0.54 -55.01
CA GLY A 356 32.08 1.09 -56.35
C GLY A 356 30.79 1.91 -56.53
N MET A 357 29.80 1.77 -55.66
CA MET A 357 28.55 2.54 -55.73
C MET A 357 28.07 2.91 -54.33
N GLY A 358 27.99 4.22 -54.06
CA GLY A 358 27.32 4.73 -52.85
C GLY A 358 25.82 4.45 -52.86
N PRO A 359 25.11 4.75 -51.76
CA PRO A 359 23.67 4.51 -51.68
C PRO A 359 22.88 5.25 -52.75
N GLN A 360 21.96 4.55 -53.40
CA GLN A 360 21.00 5.09 -54.36
C GLN A 360 19.59 4.73 -53.94
N ARG A 361 18.68 5.70 -54.01
CA ARG A 361 17.30 5.54 -53.55
C ARG A 361 16.36 5.33 -54.73
N HIS A 362 15.52 4.31 -54.64
CA HIS A 362 14.50 3.99 -55.64
C HIS A 362 13.15 3.76 -54.96
N ASP A 363 12.17 4.58 -55.34
CA ASP A 363 10.77 4.36 -54.98
C ASP A 363 10.19 3.28 -55.90
N LEU A 364 9.78 2.15 -55.32
CA LEU A 364 9.15 1.04 -56.03
C LEU A 364 7.62 1.14 -56.00
N GLY A 365 7.07 2.18 -55.35
CA GLY A 365 5.65 2.37 -55.16
C GLY A 365 5.04 1.40 -54.15
N VAL A 366 3.73 1.16 -54.27
CA VAL A 366 3.00 0.20 -53.44
C VAL A 366 3.10 -1.18 -54.04
N ILE A 367 3.64 -2.14 -53.28
CA ILE A 367 3.75 -3.56 -53.69
C ILE A 367 2.64 -4.34 -53.00
N GLN A 368 1.80 -5.02 -53.78
CA GLN A 368 0.71 -5.85 -53.25
C GLN A 368 1.25 -7.17 -52.68
N PRO A 369 0.53 -7.83 -51.74
CA PRO A 369 0.89 -9.16 -51.25
C PRO A 369 1.19 -10.15 -52.39
N GLY A 370 2.32 -10.84 -52.29
CA GLY A 370 2.84 -11.77 -53.30
C GLY A 370 3.39 -11.14 -54.58
N GLN A 371 3.38 -9.81 -54.72
CA GLN A 371 4.00 -9.12 -55.86
C GLN A 371 5.46 -8.79 -55.61
N THR A 372 6.21 -8.71 -56.71
CA THR A 372 7.60 -8.29 -56.74
C THR A 372 7.74 -7.02 -57.57
N ALA A 373 8.44 -6.03 -57.04
CA ALA A 373 8.92 -4.87 -57.80
C ALA A 373 10.45 -4.87 -57.84
N SER A 374 11.07 -4.34 -58.89
CA SER A 374 12.54 -4.32 -58.99
C SER A 374 13.05 -2.92 -59.26
N THR A 375 14.25 -2.63 -58.75
CA THR A 375 14.98 -1.43 -59.17
C THR A 375 15.26 -1.47 -60.68
N PRO A 376 15.49 -0.30 -61.32
CA PRO A 376 16.14 -0.28 -62.62
C PRO A 376 17.46 -1.07 -62.58
N THR A 377 17.93 -1.53 -63.74
CA THR A 377 19.27 -2.12 -63.83
C THR A 377 20.31 -1.08 -63.45
N LEU A 378 21.02 -1.34 -62.36
CA LEU A 378 22.10 -0.53 -61.82
C LEU A 378 23.40 -0.98 -62.45
N SER A 379 24.34 -0.05 -62.60
CA SER A 379 25.60 -0.31 -63.24
C SER A 379 26.71 0.45 -62.54
N MET A 380 27.79 -0.24 -62.20
CA MET A 380 29.02 0.38 -61.70
C MET A 380 30.26 -0.20 -62.39
N ALA A 381 31.34 0.57 -62.39
CA ALA A 381 32.62 0.07 -62.91
C ALA A 381 33.17 -1.01 -61.97
N ASN A 382 33.67 -2.10 -62.55
CA ASN A 382 34.39 -3.11 -61.77
C ASN A 382 35.71 -2.51 -61.27
N GLN A 383 35.87 -2.41 -59.95
CA GLN A 383 37.05 -1.84 -59.30
C GLN A 383 38.24 -2.81 -59.27
N ALA A 384 38.12 -3.98 -59.91
CA ALA A 384 39.23 -4.91 -60.06
C ALA A 384 40.42 -4.27 -60.79
N PRO A 385 41.67 -4.61 -60.41
CA PRO A 385 42.82 -4.26 -61.21
C PRO A 385 42.64 -4.76 -62.65
N THR A 386 43.01 -3.93 -63.63
CA THR A 386 42.95 -4.30 -65.05
C THR A 386 43.68 -5.63 -65.26
N PRO A 387 42.98 -6.71 -65.67
CA PRO A 387 43.61 -8.01 -65.79
C PRO A 387 44.65 -8.00 -66.92
N ALA A 388 45.72 -8.77 -66.74
CA ALA A 388 46.65 -9.05 -67.84
C ALA A 388 45.91 -9.78 -68.99
N PRO A 389 46.35 -9.63 -70.26
CA PRO A 389 45.71 -10.33 -71.38
C PRO A 389 45.55 -11.84 -71.12
N GLY A 390 44.30 -12.31 -71.08
CA GLY A 390 43.96 -13.71 -70.79
C GLY A 390 43.58 -14.03 -69.34
N GLN A 391 43.52 -13.04 -68.43
CA GLN A 391 43.00 -13.20 -67.07
C GLN A 391 41.62 -12.56 -66.91
N THR A 392 40.79 -13.15 -66.04
CA THR A 392 39.56 -12.55 -65.51
C THR A 392 39.82 -12.15 -64.07
N THR A 393 39.68 -10.88 -63.73
CA THR A 393 39.70 -10.43 -62.34
C THR A 393 38.26 -10.35 -61.83
N SER A 394 37.88 -11.30 -60.98
CA SER A 394 36.62 -11.24 -60.24
C SER A 394 36.88 -10.50 -58.94
N VAL A 395 36.03 -9.53 -58.61
CA VAL A 395 35.99 -8.91 -57.29
C VAL A 395 34.68 -9.29 -56.63
N THR A 396 34.77 -9.71 -55.37
CA THR A 396 33.58 -9.85 -54.53
C THR A 396 33.03 -8.46 -54.26
N VAL A 397 31.81 -8.23 -54.73
CA VAL A 397 31.07 -7.00 -54.46
C VAL A 397 30.02 -7.34 -53.40
N ASN A 398 30.00 -6.56 -52.32
CA ASN A 398 28.93 -6.64 -51.34
C ASN A 398 27.81 -5.70 -51.78
N TYR A 399 26.75 -6.27 -52.35
CA TYR A 399 25.53 -5.56 -52.65
C TYR A 399 24.65 -5.50 -51.39
N ALA A 400 24.11 -4.34 -51.09
CA ALA A 400 23.15 -4.15 -50.00
C ALA A 400 21.89 -3.49 -50.55
N ALA A 401 20.73 -3.91 -50.04
CA ALA A 401 19.44 -3.38 -50.41
C ALA A 401 18.55 -3.31 -49.17
N VAL A 402 18.20 -2.10 -48.76
CA VAL A 402 17.44 -1.80 -47.54
C VAL A 402 16.07 -1.26 -47.96
N VAL A 403 15.02 -2.04 -47.71
CA VAL A 403 13.64 -1.61 -47.98
C VAL A 403 13.14 -0.80 -46.80
N TYR A 404 12.50 0.32 -47.10
CA TYR A 404 11.69 1.05 -46.14
C TYR A 404 10.23 1.04 -46.59
N SER A 405 9.33 0.78 -45.64
CA SER A 405 7.89 0.95 -45.80
C SER A 405 7.38 1.81 -44.68
N ARG A 406 6.60 2.84 -45.00
CA ARG A 406 5.97 3.69 -43.99
C ARG A 406 5.05 2.87 -43.09
N GLU A 407 4.33 1.92 -43.67
CA GLU A 407 3.39 1.04 -42.97
C GLU A 407 4.11 0.09 -42.00
N LEU A 408 5.28 -0.45 -42.38
CA LEU A 408 6.06 -1.36 -41.55
C LEU A 408 6.95 -0.61 -40.53
N HIS A 409 7.57 0.50 -40.91
CA HIS A 409 8.62 1.15 -40.12
C HIS A 409 8.19 2.46 -39.46
N GLY A 410 6.96 2.92 -39.68
CA GLY A 410 6.46 4.20 -39.15
C GLY A 410 6.87 5.39 -40.00
N ASP A 411 6.46 6.60 -39.59
CA ASP A 411 6.54 7.82 -40.40
C ASP A 411 7.94 8.46 -40.49
N ASP A 412 8.88 8.07 -39.62
CA ASP A 412 10.23 8.63 -39.54
C ASP A 412 11.25 7.78 -40.34
N GLU A 413 11.17 7.87 -41.67
CA GLU A 413 12.06 7.15 -42.59
C GLU A 413 13.54 7.39 -42.29
N ASP A 414 13.91 8.65 -42.08
CA ASP A 414 15.30 9.02 -41.88
C ASP A 414 15.84 8.41 -40.59
N LYS A 415 15.06 8.36 -39.51
CA LYS A 415 15.47 7.69 -38.27
C LYS A 415 15.58 6.19 -38.44
N TYR A 416 14.59 5.53 -39.02
CA TYR A 416 14.66 4.09 -39.26
C TYR A 416 15.89 3.72 -40.10
N ARG A 417 16.18 4.44 -41.18
CA ARG A 417 17.36 4.16 -42.04
C ARG A 417 18.67 4.36 -41.30
N ARG A 418 18.82 5.47 -40.57
CA ARG A 418 20.02 5.68 -39.72
C ARG A 418 20.21 4.55 -38.73
N LEU A 419 19.12 4.07 -38.13
CA LEU A 419 19.15 2.99 -37.17
C LEU A 419 19.52 1.65 -37.83
N ALA A 420 18.89 1.32 -38.96
CA ALA A 420 19.18 0.12 -39.75
C ALA A 420 20.65 0.10 -40.24
N ASP A 421 21.18 1.23 -40.71
CA ASP A 421 22.58 1.36 -41.11
C ASP A 421 23.53 1.17 -39.92
N ARG A 422 23.18 1.72 -38.75
CA ARG A 422 23.97 1.60 -37.52
C ARG A 422 23.98 0.18 -36.97
N LEU A 423 22.84 -0.51 -37.03
CA LEU A 423 22.70 -1.92 -36.64
C LEU A 423 23.39 -2.85 -37.65
N GLY A 424 23.36 -2.49 -38.94
CA GLY A 424 23.84 -3.32 -40.03
C GLY A 424 22.82 -4.36 -40.49
N THR A 425 23.04 -4.90 -41.69
CA THR A 425 22.08 -5.78 -42.39
C THR A 425 21.75 -7.08 -41.63
N ALA A 426 22.63 -7.54 -40.74
CA ALA A 426 22.40 -8.76 -39.95
C ALA A 426 21.28 -8.59 -38.91
N TYR A 427 21.08 -7.36 -38.41
CA TYR A 427 20.13 -7.04 -37.36
C TYR A 427 18.89 -6.31 -37.89
N GLN A 428 18.94 -5.80 -39.11
CA GLN A 428 17.80 -5.12 -39.74
C GLN A 428 16.55 -6.01 -39.76
N TYR A 429 16.67 -7.29 -40.14
CA TYR A 429 15.52 -8.22 -40.14
C TYR A 429 14.85 -8.33 -38.76
N TRP A 430 15.64 -8.27 -37.69
CA TRP A 430 15.12 -8.32 -36.33
C TRP A 430 14.41 -7.02 -35.95
N LEU A 431 15.00 -5.85 -36.29
CA LEU A 431 14.31 -4.57 -36.14
C LEU A 431 12.98 -4.57 -36.92
N ASP A 432 12.97 -5.05 -38.15
CA ASP A 432 11.74 -5.13 -38.98
C ASP A 432 10.68 -6.04 -38.34
N SER A 433 11.11 -7.15 -37.74
CA SER A 433 10.23 -8.05 -36.98
C SER A 433 9.62 -7.34 -35.77
N ILE A 434 10.41 -6.59 -35.00
CA ILE A 434 9.92 -5.81 -33.84
C ILE A 434 8.94 -4.73 -34.30
N MET A 435 9.29 -3.98 -35.34
CA MET A 435 8.43 -2.94 -35.91
C MET A 435 7.13 -3.52 -36.51
N GLY A 436 7.16 -4.80 -36.90
CA GLY A 436 5.99 -5.56 -37.31
C GLY A 436 5.05 -5.97 -36.17
N MET A 437 5.57 -6.12 -34.94
CA MET A 437 4.76 -6.48 -33.76
C MET A 437 4.05 -5.27 -33.14
N VAL A 438 4.51 -4.06 -33.45
CA VAL A 438 4.11 -2.82 -32.77
C VAL A 438 3.18 -1.99 -33.64
N ASP A 439 2.16 -1.38 -33.03
CA ASP A 439 1.25 -0.47 -33.73
C ASP A 439 1.99 0.77 -34.25
N ALA A 440 1.52 1.33 -35.37
CA ALA A 440 2.09 2.52 -35.99
C ALA A 440 2.34 3.70 -35.02
N ALA A 441 1.48 3.90 -34.01
CA ALA A 441 1.67 4.98 -33.02
C ALA A 441 2.84 4.73 -32.06
N MET A 442 3.21 3.47 -31.82
CA MET A 442 4.27 3.09 -30.88
C MET A 442 5.61 2.84 -31.60
N LYS A 443 5.62 2.73 -32.94
CA LYS A 443 6.84 2.64 -33.77
C LYS A 443 7.88 3.73 -33.48
N PRO A 444 7.52 5.03 -33.32
CA PRO A 444 8.47 6.06 -32.93
C PRO A 444 9.12 5.77 -31.57
N ALA A 445 8.37 5.26 -30.60
CA ALA A 445 8.89 4.94 -29.27
C ALA A 445 9.92 3.80 -29.32
N VAL A 446 9.68 2.78 -30.16
CA VAL A 446 10.64 1.69 -30.39
C VAL A 446 11.92 2.22 -31.03
N LEU A 447 11.80 3.01 -32.11
CA LEU A 447 12.96 3.59 -32.80
C LEU A 447 13.77 4.48 -31.86
N ASP A 448 13.10 5.33 -31.09
CA ASP A 448 13.76 6.21 -30.12
C ASP A 448 14.45 5.38 -29.02
N THR A 449 13.79 4.36 -28.49
CA THR A 449 14.36 3.49 -27.45
C THR A 449 15.62 2.77 -27.95
N VAL A 450 15.57 2.16 -29.13
CA VAL A 450 16.73 1.46 -29.71
C VAL A 450 17.84 2.44 -30.07
N GLU A 451 17.53 3.60 -30.66
CA GLU A 451 18.53 4.64 -30.96
C GLU A 451 19.25 5.08 -29.68
N ARG A 452 18.50 5.32 -28.59
CA ARG A 452 19.04 5.73 -27.29
C ARG A 452 19.89 4.65 -26.62
N MET A 453 19.49 3.38 -26.70
CA MET A 453 20.31 2.26 -26.23
C MET A 453 21.64 2.20 -27.00
N LEU A 454 21.61 2.32 -28.32
CA LEU A 454 22.83 2.31 -29.12
C LEU A 454 23.73 3.53 -28.84
N ASP A 455 23.14 4.69 -28.52
CA ASP A 455 23.87 5.90 -28.09
C ASP A 455 24.62 5.70 -26.77
N GLU A 456 24.12 4.84 -25.91
CA GLU A 456 24.81 4.38 -24.69
C GLU A 456 25.72 3.16 -24.92
N GLU A 457 26.09 2.88 -26.17
CA GLU A 457 26.97 1.76 -26.54
C GLU A 457 26.41 0.37 -26.16
N VAL A 458 25.09 0.23 -25.96
CA VAL A 458 24.45 -1.08 -25.79
C VAL A 458 24.66 -1.89 -27.06
N ALA A 459 25.03 -3.17 -26.90
CA ALA A 459 25.21 -4.06 -28.02
C ALA A 459 23.90 -4.18 -28.85
N PRO A 460 23.97 -4.16 -30.19
CA PRO A 460 22.78 -4.27 -31.05
C PRO A 460 21.82 -5.40 -30.68
N GLU A 461 22.34 -6.59 -30.35
CA GLU A 461 21.57 -7.74 -29.91
C GLU A 461 20.79 -7.46 -28.61
N SER A 462 21.41 -6.83 -27.61
CA SER A 462 20.74 -6.49 -26.35
C SER A 462 19.71 -5.37 -26.51
N ALA A 463 19.98 -4.38 -27.37
CA ALA A 463 19.03 -3.30 -27.65
C ALA A 463 17.77 -3.84 -28.36
N LEU A 464 17.95 -4.72 -29.34
CA LEU A 464 16.84 -5.34 -30.07
C LEU A 464 16.10 -6.37 -29.22
N THR A 465 16.80 -7.15 -28.40
CA THR A 465 16.15 -8.04 -27.41
C THR A 465 15.28 -7.23 -26.46
N SER A 466 15.82 -6.15 -25.89
CA SER A 466 15.08 -5.26 -25.00
C SER A 466 13.83 -4.69 -25.67
N ALA A 467 13.94 -4.20 -26.91
CA ALA A 467 12.82 -3.67 -27.67
C ALA A 467 11.80 -4.76 -28.05
N GLU A 468 12.25 -5.97 -28.38
CA GLU A 468 11.39 -7.13 -28.65
C GLU A 468 10.58 -7.47 -27.41
N TRP A 469 11.21 -7.67 -26.25
CA TRP A 469 10.53 -7.92 -24.98
C TRP A 469 9.54 -6.82 -24.63
N ALA A 470 9.93 -5.55 -24.82
CA ALA A 470 9.05 -4.43 -24.58
C ALA A 470 7.81 -4.45 -25.49
N SER A 471 7.98 -4.95 -26.71
CA SER A 471 6.94 -5.05 -27.74
C SER A 471 6.09 -6.32 -27.64
N SER A 472 6.62 -7.38 -27.04
CA SER A 472 6.01 -8.71 -26.94
C SER A 472 5.36 -8.98 -25.60
N ALA A 473 5.27 -7.99 -24.70
CA ALA A 473 4.63 -8.15 -23.40
C ALA A 473 3.21 -8.72 -23.57
N ASP A 474 2.92 -9.82 -22.90
CA ASP A 474 1.63 -10.50 -22.88
C ASP A 474 0.87 -10.17 -21.58
N PRO A 475 -0.13 -9.26 -21.64
CA PRO A 475 -0.94 -8.93 -20.47
C PRO A 475 -1.65 -10.15 -19.86
N GLY A 476 -1.88 -11.21 -20.65
CA GLY A 476 -2.47 -12.46 -20.17
C GLY A 476 -1.58 -13.26 -19.20
N LEU A 477 -0.27 -13.00 -19.19
CA LEU A 477 0.67 -13.54 -18.21
C LEU A 477 0.96 -12.58 -17.06
N GLY A 478 0.32 -11.41 -17.06
CA GLY A 478 0.68 -10.29 -16.18
C GLY A 478 1.92 -9.53 -16.65
N ASP A 479 2.38 -9.76 -17.89
CA ASP A 479 3.48 -9.00 -18.47
C ASP A 479 2.95 -7.66 -19.00
N TYR A 480 3.57 -6.57 -18.59
CA TYR A 480 3.16 -5.23 -19.00
C TYR A 480 4.23 -4.61 -19.89
N SER A 481 3.80 -4.06 -21.04
CA SER A 481 4.72 -3.39 -21.96
C SER A 481 5.32 -2.15 -21.29
N PRO A 482 6.65 -2.05 -21.16
CA PRO A 482 7.34 -0.86 -20.67
C PRO A 482 7.44 0.23 -21.76
N LEU A 483 6.98 -0.02 -23.00
CA LEU A 483 7.08 0.94 -24.11
C LEU A 483 6.47 2.32 -23.81
N PRO A 484 5.32 2.46 -23.13
CA PRO A 484 4.80 3.79 -22.78
C PRO A 484 5.71 4.57 -21.84
N VAL A 485 6.32 3.90 -20.87
CA VAL A 485 7.28 4.49 -19.93
C VAL A 485 8.57 4.85 -20.66
N GLN A 486 9.10 3.93 -21.47
CA GLN A 486 10.29 4.16 -22.30
C GLN A 486 10.07 5.30 -23.31
N SER A 487 8.90 5.39 -23.93
CA SER A 487 8.54 6.50 -24.82
C SER A 487 8.64 7.85 -24.11
N ARG A 488 8.10 7.95 -22.88
CA ARG A 488 8.22 9.15 -22.06
C ARG A 488 9.67 9.47 -21.72
N LEU A 489 10.45 8.47 -21.31
CA LEU A 489 11.88 8.63 -21.02
C LEU A 489 12.67 9.10 -22.26
N ALA A 490 12.40 8.52 -23.43
CA ALA A 490 13.02 8.90 -24.68
C ALA A 490 12.67 10.35 -25.09
N GLY A 491 11.46 10.82 -24.76
CA GLY A 491 11.04 12.21 -24.94
C GLY A 491 11.88 13.23 -24.17
N TYR A 492 12.56 12.82 -23.08
CA TYR A 492 13.50 13.68 -22.35
C TYR A 492 14.90 13.74 -22.98
N GLY A 493 15.14 12.92 -24.01
CA GLY A 493 16.37 12.89 -24.78
C GLY A 493 17.63 12.66 -23.94
N ASP A 494 18.68 13.46 -24.16
CA ASP A 494 19.98 13.31 -23.48
C ASP A 494 19.93 13.59 -21.97
N ARG A 495 18.79 14.10 -21.46
CA ARG A 495 18.57 14.26 -20.02
C ARG A 495 18.44 12.92 -19.33
N PHE A 496 17.95 11.88 -19.99
CA PHE A 496 17.86 10.55 -19.39
C PHE A 496 19.07 9.70 -19.79
N ARG A 497 19.72 9.11 -18.80
CA ARG A 497 20.81 8.13 -18.93
C ARG A 497 20.40 6.87 -18.19
N GLY A 498 20.71 5.70 -18.72
CA GLY A 498 20.33 4.42 -18.12
C GLY A 498 19.66 3.45 -19.09
N TRP A 499 19.71 3.73 -20.40
CA TRP A 499 19.25 2.82 -21.43
C TRP A 499 20.00 1.49 -21.43
N SER A 500 21.29 1.51 -21.06
CA SER A 500 22.07 0.30 -20.80
C SER A 500 21.53 -0.54 -19.63
N GLY A 501 21.11 0.11 -18.55
CA GLY A 501 20.45 -0.55 -17.41
C GLY A 501 19.09 -1.16 -17.80
N ILE A 502 18.29 -0.41 -18.57
CA ILE A 502 17.02 -0.89 -19.14
C ILE A 502 17.26 -2.13 -20.00
N ALA A 503 18.20 -2.07 -20.94
CA ALA A 503 18.48 -3.17 -21.87
C ALA A 503 19.00 -4.42 -21.15
N GLY A 504 19.90 -4.23 -20.18
CA GLY A 504 20.45 -5.32 -19.38
C GLY A 504 19.39 -6.03 -18.53
N HIS A 505 18.47 -5.27 -17.94
CA HIS A 505 17.37 -5.86 -17.16
C HIS A 505 16.34 -6.56 -18.04
N GLN A 506 15.88 -5.91 -19.12
CA GLN A 506 14.84 -6.49 -19.98
C GLN A 506 15.30 -7.76 -20.69
N SER A 507 16.60 -7.91 -20.91
CA SER A 507 17.18 -9.15 -21.43
C SER A 507 17.22 -10.30 -20.41
N ASN A 508 17.01 -10.02 -19.12
CA ASN A 508 17.13 -10.97 -18.00
C ASN A 508 15.95 -10.87 -17.02
N LEU A 509 14.76 -10.50 -17.50
CA LEU A 509 13.59 -10.21 -16.65
C LEU A 509 13.17 -11.44 -15.83
N PHE A 510 13.13 -11.26 -14.51
CA PHE A 510 12.40 -12.12 -13.60
C PHE A 510 11.08 -11.43 -13.23
N ALA A 511 9.98 -12.17 -13.16
CA ALA A 511 8.65 -11.59 -12.88
C ALA A 511 8.60 -10.88 -11.51
N ASP A 512 9.39 -11.33 -10.52
CA ASP A 512 9.50 -10.73 -9.19
C ASP A 512 10.20 -9.37 -9.18
N ASP A 513 11.01 -9.05 -10.19
CA ASP A 513 11.75 -7.79 -10.26
C ASP A 513 10.91 -6.62 -10.80
N TYR A 514 9.78 -6.92 -11.46
CA TYR A 514 9.03 -5.93 -12.25
C TYR A 514 8.54 -4.75 -11.40
N ALA A 515 8.02 -5.01 -10.20
CA ALA A 515 7.51 -3.96 -9.32
C ALA A 515 8.62 -2.97 -8.92
N LEU A 516 9.80 -3.49 -8.54
CA LEU A 516 10.95 -2.68 -8.16
C LEU A 516 11.52 -1.92 -9.35
N TYR A 517 11.60 -2.57 -10.51
CA TYR A 517 12.04 -1.96 -11.75
C TYR A 517 11.13 -0.80 -12.16
N GLN A 518 9.81 -1.02 -12.14
CA GLN A 518 8.81 -0.01 -12.47
C GLN A 518 8.86 1.17 -11.50
N ALA A 519 8.96 0.92 -10.20
CA ALA A 519 9.14 1.96 -9.19
C ALA A 519 10.41 2.81 -9.43
N GLY A 520 11.49 2.16 -9.87
CA GLY A 520 12.71 2.83 -10.32
C GLY A 520 12.50 3.73 -11.54
N LEU A 521 11.80 3.26 -12.57
CA LEU A 521 11.51 4.05 -13.76
C LEU A 521 10.60 5.24 -13.44
N ASP A 522 9.62 5.05 -12.56
CA ASP A 522 8.72 6.12 -12.10
C ASP A 522 9.47 7.17 -11.26
N ALA A 523 10.42 6.75 -10.43
CA ALA A 523 11.32 7.66 -9.73
C ALA A 523 12.21 8.45 -10.71
N ALA A 524 12.71 7.83 -11.79
CA ALA A 524 13.47 8.54 -12.82
C ALA A 524 12.60 9.56 -13.59
N LEU A 525 11.36 9.19 -13.93
CA LEU A 525 10.39 10.12 -14.55
C LEU A 525 10.05 11.29 -13.62
N ARG A 526 9.87 11.04 -12.32
CA ARG A 526 9.66 12.11 -11.32
C ARG A 526 10.83 13.09 -11.27
N ALA A 527 12.07 12.59 -11.32
CA ALA A 527 13.25 13.44 -11.36
C ALA A 527 13.33 14.25 -12.67
N LEU A 528 13.04 13.63 -13.82
CA LEU A 528 13.04 14.29 -15.13
C LEU A 528 11.94 15.35 -15.29
N ALA A 529 10.84 15.21 -14.56
CA ALA A 529 9.75 16.18 -14.54
C ALA A 529 10.15 17.53 -13.94
N ASP A 530 11.19 17.58 -13.09
CA ASP A 530 11.75 18.84 -12.62
C ASP A 530 12.60 19.47 -13.75
N PRO A 531 12.21 20.63 -14.30
CA PRO A 531 12.96 21.27 -15.37
C PRO A 531 14.31 21.82 -14.89
N ALA A 532 14.54 21.93 -13.58
CA ALA A 532 15.82 22.34 -13.01
C ALA A 532 16.88 21.24 -13.05
N GLU A 533 16.47 19.98 -13.25
CA GLU A 533 17.36 18.82 -13.28
C GLU A 533 17.90 18.58 -14.71
N PRO A 534 19.20 18.79 -14.98
CA PRO A 534 19.76 18.69 -16.32
C PRO A 534 19.93 17.25 -16.77
N THR A 535 20.29 16.30 -15.90
CA THR A 535 20.40 14.88 -16.26
C THR A 535 19.98 13.94 -15.15
N VAL A 536 19.29 12.86 -15.48
CA VAL A 536 18.88 11.78 -14.58
C VAL A 536 19.49 10.47 -15.07
N SER A 537 20.26 9.81 -14.21
CA SER A 537 20.84 8.50 -14.47
C SER A 537 20.07 7.41 -13.74
N PHE A 538 19.68 6.33 -14.44
CA PHE A 538 19.02 5.14 -13.91
C PHE A 538 20.00 3.97 -13.92
N LEU A 539 20.29 3.42 -12.74
CA LEU A 539 21.35 2.45 -12.51
C LEU A 539 20.78 1.26 -11.72
N PRO A 540 20.28 0.19 -12.38
CA PRO A 540 19.79 -0.98 -11.68
C PRO A 540 20.95 -1.75 -11.05
N ARG A 541 20.78 -2.17 -9.79
CA ARG A 541 21.71 -3.06 -9.09
C ARG A 541 21.25 -4.49 -9.19
N LEU A 542 22.14 -5.33 -9.72
CA LEU A 542 21.87 -6.75 -9.89
C LEU A 542 22.59 -7.56 -8.80
N ASP A 543 21.94 -8.61 -8.30
CA ASP A 543 22.60 -9.63 -7.48
C ASP A 543 23.41 -10.63 -8.32
N ALA A 544 23.91 -11.70 -7.68
CA ALA A 544 24.70 -12.72 -8.36
C ALA A 544 23.91 -13.54 -9.40
N ASP A 545 22.58 -13.58 -9.26
CA ASP A 545 21.66 -14.29 -10.16
C ASP A 545 21.12 -13.36 -11.25
N GLY A 546 21.48 -12.08 -11.23
CA GLY A 546 21.04 -11.07 -12.20
C GLY A 546 19.74 -10.38 -11.84
N ARG A 547 19.23 -10.54 -10.61
CA ARG A 547 17.97 -9.93 -10.14
C ARG A 547 18.16 -8.52 -9.63
N ILE A 548 17.17 -7.66 -9.86
CA ILE A 548 17.19 -6.30 -9.33
C ILE A 548 17.01 -6.34 -7.81
N THR A 549 18.02 -5.85 -7.09
CA THR A 549 17.94 -5.66 -5.63
C THR A 549 17.65 -4.23 -5.24
N ALA A 550 18.05 -3.27 -6.09
CA ALA A 550 17.72 -1.87 -5.96
C ALA A 550 17.89 -1.16 -7.31
N VAL A 551 17.32 0.03 -7.44
CA VAL A 551 17.54 0.96 -8.54
C VAL A 551 18.12 2.24 -7.96
N GLU A 552 19.32 2.61 -8.40
CA GLU A 552 20.00 3.85 -8.05
C GLU A 552 19.66 4.93 -9.08
N ILE A 553 19.26 6.11 -8.62
CA ILE A 553 18.85 7.23 -9.46
C ILE A 553 19.68 8.45 -9.08
N ILE A 554 20.36 9.03 -10.05
CA ILE A 554 21.17 10.24 -9.85
C ILE A 554 20.55 11.35 -10.68
N SER A 555 19.95 12.33 -10.03
CA SER A 555 19.60 13.60 -10.63
C SER A 555 20.80 14.54 -10.51
N ASP A 556 21.60 14.63 -11.57
CA ASP A 556 22.82 15.42 -11.61
C ASP A 556 22.52 16.81 -12.16
N SER A 557 22.68 17.82 -11.31
CA SER A 557 22.54 19.25 -11.62
C SER A 557 23.82 19.92 -12.13
N GLY A 558 24.94 19.19 -12.13
CA GLY A 558 26.29 19.72 -12.32
C GLY A 558 26.86 20.40 -11.07
N ASP A 559 26.07 20.57 -10.02
CA ASP A 559 26.51 21.02 -8.69
C ASP A 559 26.13 19.94 -7.65
N PRO A 560 27.11 19.25 -7.05
CA PRO A 560 26.85 18.19 -6.07
C PRO A 560 25.95 18.61 -4.90
N ALA A 561 25.90 19.90 -4.56
CA ALA A 561 25.05 20.43 -3.49
C ALA A 561 23.56 20.51 -3.87
N THR A 562 23.23 20.41 -5.16
CA THR A 562 21.85 20.45 -5.67
C THR A 562 21.46 19.16 -6.41
N SER A 563 22.42 18.30 -6.74
CA SER A 563 22.16 16.95 -7.21
C SER A 563 21.39 16.15 -6.15
N ARG A 564 20.54 15.22 -6.60
CA ARG A 564 19.76 14.33 -5.75
C ARG A 564 20.07 12.88 -6.07
N CYS A 565 20.28 12.09 -5.03
CA CYS A 565 20.54 10.67 -5.17
C CYS A 565 19.36 9.93 -4.53
N GLU A 566 18.66 9.10 -5.30
CA GLU A 566 17.55 8.27 -4.80
C GLU A 566 17.90 6.80 -4.98
N ILE A 567 17.67 5.97 -3.97
CA ILE A 567 17.72 4.51 -4.10
C ILE A 567 16.30 4.00 -3.94
N VAL A 568 15.79 3.29 -4.93
CA VAL A 568 14.56 2.52 -4.83
C VAL A 568 14.93 1.07 -4.53
N THR A 569 14.48 0.51 -3.42
CA THR A 569 14.75 -0.89 -3.02
C THR A 569 13.45 -1.60 -2.69
N GLY A 570 13.39 -2.90 -2.95
CA GLY A 570 12.35 -3.74 -2.36
C GLY A 570 12.68 -4.01 -0.89
N ASP A 571 11.67 -4.30 -0.07
CA ASP A 571 11.91 -4.85 1.28
C ASP A 571 12.50 -6.29 1.22
N GLY A 572 12.20 -7.03 0.14
CA GLY A 572 12.57 -8.43 -0.03
C GLY A 572 11.95 -9.33 1.04
N GLY A 573 10.77 -8.97 1.55
CA GLY A 573 10.11 -9.65 2.66
C GLY A 573 10.80 -9.46 4.02
N ARG A 574 11.54 -8.35 4.19
CA ARG A 574 12.26 -8.01 5.42
C ARG A 574 11.65 -6.78 6.09
N ASP A 575 12.00 -6.57 7.36
CA ASP A 575 11.66 -5.34 8.07
C ASP A 575 12.18 -4.10 7.32
N ALA A 576 11.36 -3.04 7.23
CA ALA A 576 11.68 -1.83 6.47
C ALA A 576 12.95 -1.12 6.98
N GLY A 577 13.22 -1.17 8.28
CA GLY A 577 14.46 -0.65 8.86
C GLY A 577 15.69 -1.43 8.39
N ALA A 578 15.59 -2.76 8.29
CA ALA A 578 16.65 -3.59 7.74
C ALA A 578 16.86 -3.35 6.24
N ALA A 579 15.78 -3.22 5.46
CA ALA A 579 15.87 -2.87 4.04
C ALA A 579 16.52 -1.49 3.83
N ALA A 580 16.17 -0.49 4.65
CA ALA A 580 16.80 0.83 4.64
C ALA A 580 18.30 0.75 4.96
N ALA A 581 18.65 0.02 6.02
CA ALA A 581 20.03 -0.15 6.46
C ALA A 581 20.88 -0.90 5.43
N ASP A 582 20.30 -1.90 4.75
CA ASP A 582 20.96 -2.64 3.69
C ASP A 582 21.16 -1.77 2.45
N ALA A 583 20.14 -1.01 2.04
CA ALA A 583 20.27 -0.03 0.97
C ALA A 583 21.41 0.96 1.28
N LEU A 584 21.49 1.46 2.53
CA LEU A 584 22.54 2.38 2.95
C LEU A 584 23.93 1.74 3.05
N SER A 585 24.05 0.56 3.64
CA SER A 585 25.33 -0.15 3.78
C SER A 585 25.88 -0.63 2.42
N SER A 586 25.00 -0.87 1.46
CA SER A 586 25.38 -1.21 0.09
C SER A 586 26.08 -0.04 -0.64
N MET A 587 25.97 1.19 -0.13
CA MET A 587 26.69 2.36 -0.65
C MET A 587 28.13 2.43 -0.15
N ASP A 588 28.39 2.03 1.09
CA ASP A 588 29.76 2.04 1.66
C ASP A 588 30.69 1.02 0.99
N THR A 589 30.13 -0.01 0.35
CA THR A 589 30.89 -1.13 -0.22
C THR A 589 31.10 -1.04 -1.74
N SER A 590 30.41 -0.14 -2.43
CA SER A 590 30.40 -0.03 -3.89
C SER A 590 31.24 1.14 -4.41
N ALA A 591 32.48 1.28 -3.94
CA ALA A 591 33.41 2.38 -4.24
C ALA A 591 33.82 2.56 -5.73
N SER A 592 33.07 2.02 -6.69
CA SER A 592 33.31 2.15 -8.13
C SER A 592 32.06 2.43 -8.98
N SER A 593 30.90 2.72 -8.38
CA SER A 593 29.72 3.14 -9.15
C SER A 593 29.63 4.66 -9.27
N ALA A 594 29.03 5.15 -10.35
CA ALA A 594 28.75 6.59 -10.52
C ALA A 594 27.89 7.15 -9.37
N PHE A 595 27.04 6.31 -8.78
CA PHE A 595 26.23 6.66 -7.62
C PHE A 595 27.10 6.85 -6.37
N ALA A 596 28.02 5.93 -6.09
CA ALA A 596 28.95 6.06 -4.97
C ALA A 596 29.84 7.31 -5.11
N ASP A 597 30.27 7.64 -6.33
CA ASP A 597 31.01 8.87 -6.62
C ASP A 597 30.14 10.12 -6.36
N ALA A 598 28.87 10.13 -6.78
CA ALA A 598 27.95 11.24 -6.51
C ALA A 598 27.74 11.46 -5.01
N VAL A 599 27.50 10.37 -4.28
CA VAL A 599 27.35 10.38 -2.81
C VAL A 599 28.62 10.87 -2.11
N ALA A 600 29.80 10.39 -2.53
CA ALA A 600 31.09 10.82 -1.99
C ALA A 600 31.35 12.33 -2.22
N ASN A 601 30.74 12.91 -3.26
CA ASN A 601 30.80 14.35 -3.55
C ASN A 601 29.72 15.17 -2.81
N GLY A 602 28.99 14.56 -1.88
CA GLY A 602 28.02 15.26 -1.02
C GLY A 602 26.59 15.26 -1.54
N CYS A 603 26.26 14.41 -2.51
CA CYS A 603 24.89 14.22 -2.97
C CYS A 603 24.02 13.65 -1.82
N PRO A 604 22.99 14.38 -1.35
CA PRO A 604 22.08 13.88 -0.34
C PRO A 604 21.30 12.67 -0.89
N VAL A 605 21.17 11.63 -0.05
CA VAL A 605 20.52 10.37 -0.45
C VAL A 605 19.11 10.29 0.10
N SER A 606 18.13 10.10 -0.78
CA SER A 606 16.80 9.61 -0.46
C SER A 606 16.75 8.09 -0.64
N VAL A 607 16.11 7.37 0.28
CA VAL A 607 15.81 5.94 0.10
C VAL A 607 14.32 5.77 -0.04
N THR A 608 13.87 5.12 -1.10
CA THR A 608 12.49 4.70 -1.32
C THR A 608 12.43 3.18 -1.19
N ILE A 609 11.61 2.69 -0.25
CA ILE A 609 11.42 1.26 0.00
C ILE A 609 10.05 0.90 -0.50
N GLU A 610 10.00 0.07 -1.55
CA GLU A 610 8.75 -0.53 -1.99
C GLU A 610 8.51 -1.79 -1.18
N ALA A 611 7.54 -1.69 -0.29
CA ALA A 611 7.12 -2.81 0.54
C ALA A 611 6.41 -3.85 -0.34
N ASP A 612 6.77 -5.12 -0.15
CA ASP A 612 6.10 -6.23 -0.81
C ASP A 612 4.61 -6.21 -0.42
N PRO A 613 3.67 -6.41 -1.35
CA PRO A 613 2.24 -6.48 -1.05
C PRO A 613 1.85 -7.58 -0.05
N ASN A 614 2.75 -8.48 0.35
CA ASN A 614 2.46 -9.54 1.31
C ASN A 614 2.23 -9.01 2.75
N PRO A 615 0.98 -9.02 3.27
CA PRO A 615 0.63 -8.43 4.56
C PRO A 615 1.19 -9.18 5.77
N ASP A 616 1.68 -10.42 5.60
CA ASP A 616 2.16 -11.26 6.69
C ASP A 616 3.63 -11.03 7.06
N LEU A 617 4.39 -10.27 6.26
CA LEU A 617 5.86 -10.17 6.38
C LEU A 617 6.36 -8.96 7.17
N LEU A 618 5.49 -8.00 7.52
CA LEU A 618 5.73 -7.11 8.65
C LEU A 618 5.38 -7.87 9.93
N THR A 619 6.24 -8.81 10.33
CA THR A 619 5.99 -9.66 11.50
C THR A 619 6.06 -8.84 12.80
N GLY A 620 4.95 -8.19 13.14
CA GLY A 620 4.72 -7.44 14.37
C GLY A 620 3.58 -6.45 14.20
N ASP A 621 2.32 -6.87 14.43
CA ASP A 621 1.08 -6.07 14.48
C ASP A 621 0.83 -5.03 13.35
N ALA A 622 1.68 -4.98 12.34
CA ALA A 622 1.62 -4.07 11.21
C ALA A 622 0.75 -4.69 10.12
N SER A 623 -0.56 -4.56 10.33
CA SER A 623 -1.60 -4.72 9.30
C SER A 623 -1.22 -3.93 8.02
N PRO A 624 -1.76 -4.27 6.83
CA PRO A 624 -1.64 -3.47 5.60
C PRO A 624 -1.97 -1.97 5.76
N ASN A 625 -2.60 -1.58 6.88
CA ASN A 625 -2.78 -0.20 7.32
C ASN A 625 -1.54 0.45 7.99
N ALA A 626 -0.36 -0.19 8.02
CA ALA A 626 0.84 0.29 8.73
C ALA A 626 1.40 1.64 8.23
N LEU A 627 0.94 2.15 7.08
CA LEU A 627 1.23 3.53 6.66
C LEU A 627 0.25 4.57 7.21
N THR A 628 -0.90 4.16 7.75
CA THR A 628 -1.81 5.08 8.46
C THR A 628 -1.35 5.35 9.90
N ASP A 629 -0.65 4.39 10.51
CA ASP A 629 0.03 4.56 11.79
C ASP A 629 1.53 4.72 11.53
N THR A 630 1.97 5.95 11.25
CA THR A 630 3.36 6.25 10.87
C THR A 630 4.37 6.07 12.02
N ALA A 631 3.89 5.85 13.25
CA ALA A 631 4.73 5.78 14.44
C ALA A 631 5.51 4.45 14.56
N PRO A 632 4.91 3.24 14.45
CA PRO A 632 5.65 1.98 14.54
C PRO A 632 6.65 1.78 13.40
N LEU A 633 6.29 2.18 12.18
CA LEU A 633 7.18 2.12 11.03
C LEU A 633 8.33 3.14 11.15
N GLY A 634 8.05 4.34 11.66
CA GLY A 634 9.09 5.30 12.01
C GLY A 634 10.07 4.78 13.06
N GLU A 635 9.58 4.04 14.07
CA GLU A 635 10.42 3.40 15.09
C GLU A 635 11.29 2.27 14.51
N GLN A 636 10.73 1.42 13.63
CA GLN A 636 11.50 0.39 12.91
C GLN A 636 12.61 0.99 12.05
N LEU A 637 12.29 2.02 11.27
CA LEU A 637 13.27 2.75 10.46
C LEU A 637 14.33 3.39 11.36
N GLN A 638 13.95 4.05 12.44
CA GLN A 638 14.89 4.64 13.39
C GLN A 638 15.82 3.58 14.00
N ASP A 639 15.29 2.45 14.46
CA ASP A 639 16.08 1.37 15.06
C ASP A 639 17.05 0.74 14.06
N GLY A 640 16.62 0.49 12.82
CA GLY A 640 17.49 -0.03 11.76
C GLY A 640 18.58 0.95 11.33
N LEU A 641 18.27 2.25 11.33
CA LEU A 641 19.18 3.30 10.88
C LEU A 641 20.11 3.83 11.97
N ARG A 642 19.78 3.64 13.25
CA ARG A 642 20.47 4.21 14.41
C ARG A 642 21.99 4.01 14.37
N ASP A 643 22.41 2.80 14.04
CA ASP A 643 23.83 2.40 14.01
C ASP A 643 24.45 2.51 12.60
N SER A 644 23.69 3.00 11.62
CA SER A 644 24.18 3.16 10.25
C SER A 644 25.20 4.28 10.14
N GLY A 645 26.08 4.19 9.13
CA GLY A 645 27.01 5.26 8.79
C GLY A 645 26.30 6.59 8.55
N ALA A 646 25.09 6.56 7.99
CA ALA A 646 24.29 7.73 7.70
C ALA A 646 23.89 8.52 8.96
N CYS A 647 23.48 7.82 10.03
CA CYS A 647 23.09 8.48 11.29
C CYS A 647 24.28 8.79 12.20
N THR A 648 25.37 8.04 12.10
CA THR A 648 26.61 8.27 12.87
C THR A 648 27.54 9.31 12.23
N GLY A 649 27.22 9.76 11.02
CA GLY A 649 28.01 10.74 10.26
C GLY A 649 29.30 10.15 9.64
N THR A 650 29.44 8.83 9.59
CA THR A 650 30.57 8.15 8.94
C THR A 650 30.26 7.64 7.54
N GLY A 651 28.99 7.71 7.10
CA GLY A 651 28.51 7.26 5.80
C GLY A 651 27.81 8.38 5.00
N PRO A 652 27.00 8.02 3.98
CA PRO A 652 26.27 8.97 3.14
C PRO A 652 25.40 9.93 3.94
N ALA A 653 25.29 11.18 3.50
CA ALA A 653 24.29 12.10 4.05
C ALA A 653 22.89 11.63 3.63
N LEU A 654 22.15 11.02 4.56
CA LEU A 654 20.75 10.70 4.37
C LEU A 654 19.93 12.00 4.39
N ASP A 655 19.00 12.13 3.46
CA ASP A 655 18.04 13.24 3.38
C ASP A 655 16.69 12.81 3.95
N GLN A 656 16.15 11.73 3.39
CA GLN A 656 14.87 11.17 3.79
C GLN A 656 14.78 9.68 3.46
N VAL A 657 13.93 8.97 4.18
CA VAL A 657 13.46 7.64 3.81
C VAL A 657 11.97 7.73 3.51
N THR A 658 11.58 7.16 2.39
CA THR A 658 10.21 7.00 1.95
C THR A 658 9.90 5.52 1.95
N VAL A 659 8.80 5.13 2.57
CA VAL A 659 8.24 3.79 2.41
C VAL A 659 6.96 3.95 1.63
N SER A 660 6.87 3.21 0.52
CA SER A 660 5.73 3.24 -0.37
C SER A 660 5.23 1.82 -0.59
N ASN A 661 3.92 1.69 -0.65
CA ASN A 661 3.22 0.45 -0.95
C ASN A 661 1.93 0.80 -1.71
N GLN A 662 1.09 -0.20 -1.98
CA GLN A 662 -0.16 -0.01 -2.71
C GLN A 662 -1.19 0.90 -2.00
N VAL A 663 -1.06 1.10 -0.68
CA VAL A 663 -2.00 1.86 0.19
C VAL A 663 -1.58 3.32 0.32
N GLY A 664 -0.29 3.63 0.18
CA GLY A 664 0.18 5.01 0.24
C GLY A 664 1.67 5.16 0.34
N ARG A 665 2.09 6.38 0.69
CA ARG A 665 3.48 6.77 0.83
C ARG A 665 3.67 7.56 2.11
N SER A 666 4.65 7.16 2.92
CA SER A 666 5.09 7.90 4.10
C SER A 666 6.56 8.26 3.96
N THR A 667 6.92 9.45 4.41
CA THR A 667 8.28 9.99 4.28
C THR A 667 8.75 10.54 5.62
N TRP A 668 9.98 10.18 6.00
CA TRP A 668 10.66 10.63 7.20
C TRP A 668 11.98 11.30 6.82
N SER A 669 12.24 12.49 7.34
CA SER A 669 13.53 13.16 7.18
C SER A 669 14.62 12.46 8.00
N ALA A 670 15.88 12.64 7.59
CA ALA A 670 17.02 12.16 8.35
C ALA A 670 17.07 12.74 9.77
N GLY A 671 16.58 13.96 9.98
CA GLY A 671 16.45 14.54 11.33
C GLY A 671 15.49 13.77 12.23
N GLN A 672 14.42 13.21 11.67
CA GLN A 672 13.46 12.37 12.41
C GLN A 672 14.05 10.98 12.70
N LEU A 673 14.77 10.40 11.73
CA LEU A 673 15.29 9.03 11.85
C LEU A 673 16.60 8.95 12.65
N CYS A 674 17.54 9.86 12.39
CA CYS A 674 18.86 9.88 13.00
C CYS A 674 18.94 10.71 14.29
N GLY A 675 17.88 11.44 14.63
CA GLY A 675 17.81 12.10 15.93
C GLY A 675 17.96 11.08 17.04
N THR A 676 18.72 11.40 18.09
CA THR A 676 18.53 10.73 19.38
C THR A 676 17.11 11.05 19.80
N ALA A 677 16.17 10.14 19.54
CA ALA A 677 14.86 10.21 20.17
C ALA A 677 15.10 10.20 21.68
N THR A 678 15.17 11.39 22.30
CA THR A 678 14.70 11.55 23.66
C THR A 678 13.28 11.01 23.61
N ALA A 679 13.08 9.81 24.17
CA ALA A 679 11.79 9.16 24.23
C ALA A 679 10.77 10.16 24.78
N SER A 680 10.03 10.82 23.90
CA SER A 680 9.09 11.86 24.30
C SER A 680 7.88 11.13 24.85
N VAL A 681 7.57 11.36 26.13
CA VAL A 681 6.36 10.80 26.70
C VAL A 681 5.17 11.46 26.02
N SER A 682 4.25 10.66 25.48
CA SER A 682 3.09 11.19 24.75
C SER A 682 2.23 12.08 25.64
N THR A 683 1.50 13.04 25.06
CA THR A 683 0.59 13.90 25.82
C THR A 683 -0.45 13.10 26.61
N ALA A 684 -0.94 11.99 26.07
CA ALA A 684 -1.87 11.09 26.76
C ALA A 684 -1.24 10.45 28.02
N GLN A 685 0.02 10.01 27.93
CA GLN A 685 0.76 9.48 29.08
C GLN A 685 1.05 10.56 30.12
N LEU A 686 1.41 11.78 29.69
CA LEU A 686 1.59 12.92 30.59
C LEU A 686 0.29 13.28 31.32
N ASP A 687 -0.84 13.30 30.62
CA ASP A 687 -2.15 13.55 31.22
C ASP A 687 -2.57 12.43 32.19
N LEU A 688 -2.27 11.17 31.86
CA LEU A 688 -2.46 10.03 32.75
C LEU A 688 -1.64 10.19 34.04
N LEU A 689 -0.33 10.49 33.93
CA LEU A 689 0.54 10.72 35.08
C LEU A 689 0.03 11.88 35.94
N ASN A 690 -0.34 12.99 35.31
CA ASN A 690 -0.90 14.16 35.98
C ASN A 690 -2.19 13.83 36.73
N GLY A 691 -3.10 13.08 36.11
CA GLY A 691 -4.34 12.63 36.76
C GLY A 691 -4.10 11.68 37.93
N LEU A 692 -3.10 10.79 37.81
CA LEU A 692 -2.73 9.86 38.88
C LEU A 692 -2.03 10.54 40.04
N LEU A 693 -1.22 11.56 39.80
CA LEU A 693 -0.41 12.19 40.84
C LEU A 693 -1.11 13.39 41.49
N ALA A 694 -2.22 13.87 40.91
CA ALA A 694 -3.04 14.93 41.47
C ALA A 694 -3.43 14.65 42.94
N GLY A 695 -3.11 15.61 43.82
CA GLY A 695 -3.42 15.53 45.26
C GLY A 695 -2.60 14.52 46.05
N THR A 696 -1.46 14.04 45.51
CA THR A 696 -0.54 13.13 46.20
C THR A 696 0.81 13.80 46.47
N ASP A 697 1.50 13.37 47.53
CA ASP A 697 2.87 13.81 47.81
C ASP A 697 3.91 13.21 46.84
N LEU A 698 3.50 12.25 45.99
CA LEU A 698 4.38 11.59 45.02
C LEU A 698 4.94 12.56 43.99
N LEU A 699 4.14 13.53 43.54
CA LEU A 699 4.60 14.53 42.58
C LEU A 699 5.75 15.36 43.14
N GLY A 700 5.64 15.80 44.40
CA GLY A 700 6.70 16.52 45.09
C GLY A 700 7.97 15.67 45.23
N GLN A 701 7.82 14.37 45.48
CA GLN A 701 8.96 13.44 45.55
C GLN A 701 9.62 13.19 44.18
N LEU A 702 8.82 13.07 43.11
CA LEU A 702 9.28 12.93 41.74
C LEU A 702 10.08 14.16 41.29
N LYS A 703 9.52 15.36 41.55
CA LYS A 703 10.18 16.65 41.29
C LYS A 703 11.48 16.78 42.08
N ALA A 704 11.48 16.45 43.38
CA ALA A 704 12.66 16.53 44.22
C ALA A 704 13.79 15.57 43.80
N ARG A 705 13.44 14.47 43.12
CA ARG A 705 14.39 13.49 42.56
C ARG A 705 14.78 13.79 41.11
N GLY A 706 14.22 14.82 40.49
CA GLY A 706 14.45 15.14 39.09
C GLY A 706 13.96 14.07 38.12
N ALA A 707 12.98 13.25 38.52
CA ALA A 707 12.45 12.17 37.68
C ALA A 707 11.46 12.67 36.61
N VAL A 708 10.93 13.89 36.79
CA VAL A 708 9.98 14.53 35.90
C VAL A 708 10.29 16.02 35.81
N THR A 709 9.95 16.63 34.67
CA THR A 709 9.83 18.08 34.56
C THR A 709 8.38 18.49 34.82
N VAL A 710 8.17 19.65 35.42
CA VAL A 710 6.84 20.20 35.67
C VAL A 710 6.75 21.66 35.23
N ASP A 711 5.56 22.09 34.83
CA ASP A 711 5.25 23.48 34.52
C ASP A 711 5.01 24.35 35.78
N GLU A 712 4.62 25.61 35.55
CA GLU A 712 4.29 26.57 36.61
C GLU A 712 3.04 26.20 37.44
N HIS A 713 2.23 25.25 36.96
CA HIS A 713 1.02 24.74 37.61
C HIS A 713 1.25 23.36 38.26
N ASP A 714 2.52 22.93 38.40
CA ASP A 714 2.90 21.60 38.86
C ASP A 714 2.28 20.46 38.01
N ARG A 715 2.11 20.67 36.70
CA ARG A 715 1.78 19.58 35.76
C ARG A 715 3.07 19.01 35.18
N ILE A 716 3.19 17.69 35.17
CA ILE A 716 4.26 16.96 34.50
C ILE A 716 4.22 17.26 33.00
N THR A 717 5.34 17.77 32.50
CA THR A 717 5.56 18.09 31.09
C THR A 717 6.47 17.07 30.40
N ASP A 718 7.25 16.31 31.16
CA ASP A 718 8.07 15.21 30.65
C ASP A 718 8.54 14.27 31.75
N VAL A 719 8.89 13.04 31.40
CA VAL A 719 9.68 12.14 32.25
C VAL A 719 11.15 12.32 31.89
N VAL A 720 11.98 12.59 32.90
CA VAL A 720 13.41 12.79 32.67
C VAL A 720 14.07 11.43 32.52
N TRP A 721 14.34 11.03 31.28
CA TRP A 721 15.14 9.85 30.98
C TRP A 721 16.61 10.14 31.22
N ARG A 722 17.32 9.13 31.74
CA ARG A 722 18.75 9.17 31.94
C ARG A 722 19.49 9.16 30.60
N ASP A 723 20.65 9.82 30.55
CA ASP A 723 21.64 9.58 29.50
C ASP A 723 22.10 8.11 29.55
N PRO A 724 21.99 7.34 28.45
CA PRO A 724 22.44 5.95 28.42
C PRO A 724 23.90 5.75 28.90
N ASP A 725 24.76 6.76 28.80
CA ASP A 725 26.19 6.69 29.15
C ASP A 725 26.51 6.98 30.64
N GLU A 726 25.56 7.48 31.44
CA GLU A 726 25.80 7.78 32.87
C GLU A 726 25.42 6.63 33.81
N GLU A 727 26.29 6.17 34.72
CA GLU A 727 25.90 5.11 35.66
C GLU A 727 24.69 5.49 36.55
N CYS A 728 23.64 4.67 36.54
CA CYS A 728 22.45 4.94 37.34
C CYS A 728 22.78 5.00 38.84
N THR A 729 22.62 6.16 39.46
CA THR A 729 22.95 6.35 40.88
C THR A 729 22.11 5.44 41.78
N SER A 730 22.66 5.02 42.92
CA SER A 730 21.93 4.19 43.89
C SER A 730 20.67 4.87 44.41
N ALA A 731 20.62 6.21 44.41
CA ALA A 731 19.48 7.00 44.87
C ALA A 731 18.27 6.93 43.91
N MET A 732 18.47 6.90 42.59
CA MET A 732 17.37 6.77 41.62
C MET A 732 16.76 5.38 41.61
N ARG A 733 17.56 4.34 41.92
CA ARG A 733 17.12 2.94 41.95
C ARG A 733 16.31 2.57 43.20
N GLN A 734 16.32 3.40 44.24
CA GLN A 734 15.55 3.11 45.46
C GLN A 734 14.08 3.47 45.24
N PRO A 735 13.15 2.51 45.41
CA PRO A 735 11.73 2.80 45.38
C PRO A 735 11.38 3.90 46.38
N VAL A 736 10.43 4.74 45.99
CA VAL A 736 9.93 5.83 46.82
C VAL A 736 8.47 5.57 47.12
N TYR A 737 8.12 5.74 48.38
CA TYR A 737 6.76 5.56 48.86
C TYR A 737 6.21 6.91 49.31
N ALA A 738 4.96 7.20 48.93
CA ALA A 738 4.24 8.33 49.52
C ALA A 738 4.05 8.07 51.02
N PRO A 739 4.08 9.12 51.87
CA PRO A 739 3.74 8.99 53.27
C PRO A 739 2.36 8.36 53.41
N ALA A 740 2.24 7.35 54.27
CA ALA A 740 0.96 6.71 54.49
C ALA A 740 0.01 7.71 55.18
N LYS A 741 -1.23 7.79 54.72
CA LYS A 741 -2.22 8.74 55.24
C LYS A 741 -2.94 8.12 56.43
N SER A 742 -2.93 8.78 57.58
CA SER A 742 -3.74 8.35 58.73
C SER A 742 -5.22 8.38 58.38
N ALA A 743 -5.82 7.20 58.37
CA ALA A 743 -7.25 7.01 58.13
C ALA A 743 -7.93 6.61 59.44
N VAL A 744 -9.08 7.22 59.73
CA VAL A 744 -9.88 6.85 60.90
C VAL A 744 -10.78 5.70 60.47
N ALA A 745 -10.58 4.52 61.06
CA ALA A 745 -11.46 3.39 60.80
C ALA A 745 -12.92 3.77 61.13
N PRO A 746 -13.90 3.44 60.27
CA PRO A 746 -15.30 3.67 60.59
C PRO A 746 -15.64 2.96 61.91
N SER A 747 -16.42 3.63 62.77
CA SER A 747 -16.68 3.23 64.17
C SER A 747 -17.27 1.82 64.41
N ASN A 748 -17.49 1.02 63.36
CA ASN A 748 -18.06 -0.32 63.41
C ASN A 748 -17.10 -1.47 63.02
N THR A 749 -15.80 -1.22 62.74
CA THR A 749 -14.83 -2.26 62.34
C THR A 749 -13.85 -2.66 63.46
N ALA A 750 -14.37 -3.12 64.60
CA ALA A 750 -13.55 -3.63 65.72
C ALA A 750 -12.69 -4.89 65.38
N THR A 751 -12.73 -5.36 64.13
CA THR A 751 -12.08 -6.58 63.64
C THR A 751 -11.05 -6.33 62.53
N ARG A 752 -10.71 -5.08 62.23
CA ARG A 752 -9.71 -4.71 61.21
C ARG A 752 -8.77 -3.62 61.73
N ASN A 753 -7.56 -3.57 61.21
CA ASN A 753 -6.56 -2.59 61.63
C ASN A 753 -6.96 -1.20 61.16
N ALA A 754 -7.15 -0.31 62.13
CA ALA A 754 -7.10 1.12 61.94
C ALA A 754 -5.61 1.51 61.86
N GLY A 755 -5.16 2.05 60.74
CA GLY A 755 -3.76 2.40 60.49
C GLY A 755 -3.62 3.39 59.34
N ASP A 756 -2.39 3.56 58.85
CA ASP A 756 -2.13 4.46 57.73
C ASP A 756 -2.34 3.74 56.39
N GLN A 757 -3.02 4.41 55.46
CA GLN A 757 -3.22 3.93 54.09
C GLN A 757 -2.01 4.28 53.22
N ALA A 758 -1.40 3.28 52.58
CA ALA A 758 -0.41 3.52 51.53
C ALA A 758 -1.03 4.38 50.42
N GLN A 759 -0.35 5.44 49.98
CA GLN A 759 -0.89 6.41 49.02
C GLN A 759 -0.35 6.20 47.59
N GLY A 760 0.68 5.36 47.43
CA GLY A 760 1.29 5.02 46.16
C GLY A 760 2.81 4.96 46.27
N ALA A 761 3.44 4.49 45.20
CA ALA A 761 4.87 4.27 45.13
C ALA A 761 5.37 4.39 43.70
N TRP A 762 6.64 4.75 43.51
CA TRP A 762 7.27 4.72 42.20
C TRP A 762 8.72 4.26 42.31
N VAL A 763 9.26 3.80 41.18
CA VAL A 763 10.67 3.47 41.02
C VAL A 763 11.10 3.72 39.58
N TYR A 764 12.33 4.20 39.40
CA TYR A 764 12.98 4.26 38.10
C TYR A 764 13.84 3.00 37.92
N LEU A 765 13.52 2.20 36.92
CA LEU A 765 14.19 0.93 36.63
C LEU A 765 15.17 1.13 35.48
N CYS A 766 16.46 1.19 35.79
CA CYS A 766 17.50 1.37 34.78
C CYS A 766 17.89 0.03 34.12
N GLY A 767 18.17 0.05 32.82
CA GLY A 767 18.66 -1.07 32.01
C GLY A 767 19.58 -2.05 32.75
N GLY A 768 19.15 -3.30 32.94
CA GLY A 768 20.05 -4.43 33.23
C GLY A 768 20.64 -4.58 34.65
N SER A 769 20.36 -3.70 35.63
CA SER A 769 20.97 -3.84 36.98
C SER A 769 20.06 -3.41 38.14
N TYR A 770 19.57 -4.39 38.91
CA TYR A 770 18.70 -4.17 40.08
C TYR A 770 19.20 -4.93 41.31
N THR A 771 19.15 -4.27 42.47
CA THR A 771 19.25 -4.93 43.76
C THR A 771 17.86 -5.40 44.18
N GLY A 772 17.69 -6.71 44.42
CA GLY A 772 16.41 -7.23 44.91
C GLY A 772 16.00 -6.59 46.24
N GLY A 773 14.70 -6.40 46.42
CA GLY A 773 14.08 -5.91 47.65
C GLY A 773 13.81 -7.02 48.68
N THR A 774 12.98 -6.74 49.69
CA THR A 774 12.73 -7.67 50.80
C THR A 774 11.33 -8.30 50.76
N PRO A 775 11.17 -9.57 51.18
CA PRO A 775 9.84 -10.19 51.35
C PRO A 775 8.97 -9.42 52.34
N ALA A 776 7.64 -9.48 52.18
CA ALA A 776 6.70 -8.82 53.07
C ALA A 776 6.85 -9.36 54.51
N SER A 777 7.11 -8.46 55.46
CA SER A 777 7.25 -8.82 56.86
C SER A 777 5.92 -9.28 57.44
N SER A 778 5.92 -10.43 58.09
CA SER A 778 4.74 -10.95 58.79
C SER A 778 4.31 -10.09 59.98
N SER A 779 5.20 -9.23 60.48
CA SER A 779 4.94 -8.32 61.61
C SER A 779 4.22 -7.02 61.20
N ILE A 780 4.15 -6.72 59.91
CA ILE A 780 3.45 -5.52 59.42
C ILE A 780 2.03 -5.91 59.07
N GLU A 781 1.08 -5.09 59.49
CA GLU A 781 -0.33 -5.29 59.22
C GLU A 781 -0.85 -4.03 58.51
N PRO A 782 -0.94 -4.04 57.17
CA PRO A 782 -1.38 -2.88 56.40
C PRO A 782 -2.80 -2.42 56.74
N TRP A 783 -3.21 -1.26 56.21
CA TRP A 783 -4.60 -0.80 56.30
C TRP A 783 -5.59 -1.92 55.93
N ASP A 784 -6.68 -2.01 56.69
CA ASP A 784 -7.75 -3.00 56.49
C ASP A 784 -7.33 -4.46 56.75
N TRP A 785 -6.14 -4.68 57.34
CA TRP A 785 -5.69 -6.01 57.72
C TRP A 785 -6.57 -6.58 58.85
N PRO A 786 -7.04 -7.84 58.77
CA PRO A 786 -7.95 -8.41 59.76
C PRO A 786 -7.26 -8.65 61.13
N THR A 787 -7.85 -8.13 62.22
CA THR A 787 -7.26 -8.15 63.59
C THR A 787 -7.82 -9.22 64.53
N SER A 788 -8.93 -9.89 64.17
CA SER A 788 -9.51 -10.99 64.97
C SER A 788 -9.84 -12.22 64.11
N ASN A 789 -9.49 -13.39 64.64
CA ASN A 789 -9.34 -14.65 63.91
C ASN A 789 -10.57 -15.56 64.13
N PRO A 790 -11.35 -15.91 63.09
CA PRO A 790 -12.05 -17.19 63.04
C PRO A 790 -11.44 -18.01 61.88
N GLY A 791 -10.36 -18.74 62.20
CA GLY A 791 -9.44 -19.31 61.21
C GLY A 791 -8.55 -18.20 60.67
N ARG A 792 -7.23 -18.37 60.46
CA ARG A 792 -6.71 -18.95 59.21
C ARG A 792 -7.74 -18.99 58.05
N ALA A 793 -8.57 -17.96 57.87
CA ALA A 793 -9.16 -17.59 56.60
C ALA A 793 -7.92 -17.45 55.72
N SER A 794 -7.70 -18.51 54.94
CA SER A 794 -6.38 -19.04 54.63
C SER A 794 -5.37 -17.93 54.30
N GLN A 795 -4.10 -18.10 54.65
CA GLN A 795 -3.01 -17.35 53.99
C GLN A 795 -3.07 -17.45 52.45
N GLY A 796 -3.98 -18.26 51.88
CA GLY A 796 -4.36 -18.28 50.48
C GLY A 796 -5.50 -17.34 50.04
N GLN A 797 -6.15 -16.58 50.93
CA GLN A 797 -7.23 -15.63 50.58
C GLN A 797 -6.77 -14.16 50.63
N ARG A 798 -6.00 -13.73 51.63
CA ARG A 798 -5.50 -12.34 51.73
C ARG A 798 -3.98 -12.28 51.84
N SER A 799 -3.38 -11.22 51.31
CA SER A 799 -1.94 -11.00 51.31
C SER A 799 -1.55 -9.55 51.53
N ARG A 800 -0.30 -9.38 51.96
CA ARG A 800 0.42 -8.11 51.98
C ARG A 800 0.96 -7.89 50.57
N CYS A 801 0.15 -7.32 49.69
CA CYS A 801 0.61 -7.00 48.34
C CYS A 801 1.60 -5.85 48.44
N HIS A 802 2.76 -6.03 47.84
CA HIS A 802 3.68 -4.94 47.55
C HIS A 802 3.08 -4.00 46.52
N LEU A 803 3.28 -2.68 46.67
CA LEU A 803 3.04 -1.73 45.58
C LEU A 803 4.19 -1.79 44.58
N ILE A 804 5.43 -1.75 45.06
CA ILE A 804 6.62 -2.07 44.29
C ILE A 804 7.09 -3.46 44.72
N ALA A 805 7.09 -4.41 43.79
CA ALA A 805 7.49 -5.79 44.04
C ALA A 805 8.91 -5.87 44.61
N ASN A 806 9.17 -6.88 45.45
CA ASN A 806 10.54 -7.15 45.89
C ASN A 806 11.48 -7.48 44.72
N THR A 807 10.96 -8.01 43.61
CA THR A 807 11.72 -8.28 42.39
C THR A 807 12.11 -7.01 41.63
N LEU A 808 11.45 -5.88 41.94
CA LEU A 808 11.71 -4.54 41.40
C LEU A 808 12.36 -3.61 42.46
N GLY A 809 12.88 -4.19 43.56
CA GLY A 809 13.59 -3.45 44.62
C GLY A 809 12.74 -3.03 45.82
N GLY A 810 11.43 -3.34 45.83
CA GLY A 810 10.52 -2.91 46.89
C GLY A 810 10.76 -3.52 48.27
N SER A 811 10.53 -2.71 49.30
CA SER A 811 10.67 -3.11 50.69
C SER A 811 9.41 -3.79 51.22
N GLY A 812 9.55 -4.97 51.78
CA GLY A 812 8.49 -5.65 52.52
C GLY A 812 8.44 -5.29 54.01
N THR A 813 9.34 -4.43 54.48
CA THR A 813 9.35 -3.93 55.87
C THR A 813 8.85 -2.50 55.99
N ASP A 814 8.39 -1.90 54.89
CA ASP A 814 7.79 -0.56 54.89
C ASP A 814 6.27 -0.67 54.70
N VAL A 815 5.52 -0.13 55.65
CA VAL A 815 4.05 -0.14 55.60
C VAL A 815 3.51 0.69 54.43
N ALA A 816 4.25 1.72 53.98
CA ALA A 816 3.86 2.55 52.84
C ALA A 816 3.95 1.80 51.49
N ASN A 817 4.65 0.66 51.45
CA ASN A 817 4.74 -0.20 50.27
C ASN A 817 3.77 -1.40 50.32
N LEU A 818 2.94 -1.54 51.36
CA LEU A 818 2.11 -2.72 51.54
C LEU A 818 0.62 -2.37 51.62
N VAL A 819 -0.20 -3.14 50.93
CA VAL A 819 -1.66 -3.06 51.00
C VAL A 819 -2.29 -4.43 51.24
N THR A 820 -3.48 -4.44 51.86
CA THR A 820 -4.26 -5.67 52.07
C THR A 820 -5.02 -6.03 50.79
N CYS A 821 -4.62 -7.12 50.14
CA CYS A 821 -5.19 -7.58 48.86
C CYS A 821 -5.61 -9.05 48.90
N PHE A 822 -6.26 -9.58 47.85
CA PHE A 822 -6.51 -11.03 47.73
C PHE A 822 -5.30 -11.80 47.14
N GLN A 823 -4.89 -12.91 47.77
CA GLN A 823 -3.67 -13.65 47.36
C GLN A 823 -3.78 -14.29 45.97
N ARG A 824 -4.83 -15.10 45.72
CA ARG A 824 -4.99 -15.89 44.48
C ARG A 824 -5.70 -15.16 43.34
N ALA A 825 -6.19 -13.96 43.62
CA ALA A 825 -7.00 -13.20 42.69
C ALA A 825 -6.33 -11.88 42.28
N ASN A 826 -5.36 -11.37 43.06
CA ASN A 826 -4.68 -10.11 42.79
C ASN A 826 -3.18 -10.27 42.73
N ASN A 827 -2.59 -10.79 43.82
CA ASN A 827 -1.14 -10.92 43.95
C ASN A 827 -0.57 -11.90 42.90
N ASP A 828 -1.21 -13.06 42.77
CA ASP A 828 -0.87 -14.09 41.78
C ASP A 828 -2.20 -14.61 41.19
N PRO A 829 -2.50 -14.41 39.88
CA PRO A 829 -1.54 -14.22 38.79
C PRO A 829 -1.29 -12.77 38.31
N TYR A 830 -2.17 -11.81 38.59
CA TYR A 830 -2.21 -10.56 37.81
C TYR A 830 -1.10 -9.55 38.13
N MET A 831 -0.90 -9.16 39.40
CA MET A 831 0.21 -8.25 39.76
C MET A 831 1.56 -8.87 39.41
N LYS A 832 1.76 -10.14 39.78
CA LYS A 832 2.96 -10.89 39.43
C LYS A 832 3.25 -10.91 37.92
N ARG A 833 2.23 -11.05 37.07
CA ARG A 833 2.41 -11.03 35.60
C ARG A 833 2.84 -9.64 35.12
N ALA A 834 2.20 -8.57 35.60
CA ALA A 834 2.59 -7.20 35.25
C ALA A 834 4.04 -6.90 35.67
N GLU A 835 4.42 -7.26 36.89
CA GLU A 835 5.78 -7.10 37.41
C GLU A 835 6.80 -7.93 36.63
N GLN A 836 6.43 -9.12 36.16
CA GLN A 836 7.29 -9.96 35.33
C GLN A 836 7.51 -9.38 33.93
N ILE A 837 6.49 -8.74 33.33
CA ILE A 837 6.62 -8.02 32.06
C ILE A 837 7.61 -6.86 32.23
N VAL A 838 7.35 -6.00 33.20
CA VAL A 838 8.21 -4.85 33.51
C VAL A 838 9.64 -5.30 33.80
N ARG A 839 9.83 -6.35 34.60
CA ARG A 839 11.16 -6.89 34.90
C ARG A 839 11.89 -7.47 33.69
N ARG A 840 11.16 -8.02 32.71
CA ARG A 840 11.77 -8.56 31.50
C ARG A 840 12.24 -7.41 30.61
N LEU A 841 11.37 -6.44 30.39
CA LEU A 841 11.62 -5.30 29.52
C LEU A 841 12.68 -4.36 30.10
N SER A 842 12.70 -4.18 31.42
CA SER A 842 13.68 -3.31 32.08
C SER A 842 15.13 -3.74 31.78
N ARG A 843 15.38 -5.01 31.40
CA ARG A 843 16.73 -5.46 31.03
C ARG A 843 17.31 -4.73 29.82
N ASN A 844 16.44 -4.24 28.92
CA ASN A 844 16.83 -3.69 27.62
C ASN A 844 16.41 -2.22 27.43
N GLN A 845 15.68 -1.65 28.39
CA GLN A 845 15.22 -0.25 28.38
C GLN A 845 15.09 0.29 29.81
N ASP A 846 15.12 1.62 29.95
CA ASP A 846 14.81 2.29 31.21
C ASP A 846 13.28 2.43 31.35
N ILE A 847 12.75 2.21 32.56
CA ILE A 847 11.31 2.24 32.82
C ILE A 847 10.99 3.12 34.02
N PHE A 848 10.10 4.09 33.81
CA PHE A 848 9.38 4.79 34.85
C PHE A 848 8.19 3.94 35.31
N TYR A 849 8.23 3.43 36.54
CA TYR A 849 7.19 2.54 37.09
C TYR A 849 6.49 3.19 38.29
N LEU A 850 5.19 3.40 38.19
CA LEU A 850 4.33 4.06 39.17
C LEU A 850 3.17 3.13 39.57
N VAL A 851 2.90 3.02 40.87
CA VAL A 851 1.81 2.20 41.40
C VAL A 851 0.98 3.00 42.39
N LYS A 852 -0.33 3.08 42.16
CA LYS A 852 -1.27 3.81 43.01
C LYS A 852 -2.40 2.89 43.49
N PRO A 853 -2.54 2.65 44.81
CA PRO A 853 -3.71 1.97 45.35
C PRO A 853 -4.96 2.88 45.23
N GLN A 854 -6.09 2.28 44.89
CA GLN A 854 -7.37 2.97 44.79
C GLN A 854 -8.33 2.42 45.86
N TYR A 855 -8.81 3.30 46.74
CA TYR A 855 -9.68 2.96 47.87
C TYR A 855 -11.12 3.41 47.60
N ASP A 856 -12.08 2.75 48.26
CA ASP A 856 -13.49 3.15 48.24
C ASP A 856 -13.74 4.41 49.11
N GLY A 857 -13.40 5.58 48.56
CA GLY A 857 -13.40 6.84 49.29
C GLY A 857 -12.23 6.98 50.27
N ASN A 858 -12.26 8.04 51.08
CA ASN A 858 -11.11 8.48 51.89
C ASN A 858 -10.69 7.52 53.03
N ASN A 859 -11.58 6.62 53.46
CA ASN A 859 -11.34 5.67 54.56
C ASN A 859 -11.83 4.25 54.19
N GLY A 860 -11.94 3.94 52.90
CA GLY A 860 -12.50 2.68 52.40
C GLY A 860 -11.52 1.52 52.37
N SER A 861 -12.05 0.35 52.02
CA SER A 861 -11.24 -0.81 51.61
C SER A 861 -10.58 -0.56 50.25
N LEU A 862 -9.48 -1.28 49.97
CA LEU A 862 -8.80 -1.24 48.68
C LEU A 862 -9.72 -1.81 47.59
N LYS A 863 -10.05 -1.02 46.57
CA LYS A 863 -10.84 -1.39 45.37
C LYS A 863 -9.96 -2.01 44.29
N GLY A 864 -8.73 -1.54 44.16
CA GLY A 864 -7.75 -2.06 43.21
C GLY A 864 -6.41 -1.34 43.28
N ILE A 865 -5.48 -1.79 42.46
CA ILE A 865 -4.12 -1.24 42.38
C ILE A 865 -3.87 -0.89 40.92
N ARG A 866 -3.68 0.41 40.64
CA ARG A 866 -3.33 0.89 39.31
C ARG A 866 -1.81 0.91 39.16
N ILE A 867 -1.32 0.37 38.05
CA ILE A 867 0.10 0.23 37.71
C ILE A 867 0.29 0.92 36.37
N VAL A 868 1.20 1.89 36.35
CA VAL A 868 1.65 2.56 35.13
C VAL A 868 3.14 2.29 34.94
N ALA A 869 3.54 1.83 33.75
CA ALA A 869 4.93 1.68 33.38
C ALA A 869 5.15 2.32 32.00
N ILE A 870 6.02 3.33 31.95
CA ILE A 870 6.41 4.00 30.72
C ILE A 870 7.89 3.70 30.52
N GLY A 871 8.31 3.31 29.33
CA GLY A 871 9.72 3.04 29.03
C GLY A 871 10.26 3.90 27.92
N ASN A 872 11.59 4.10 27.94
CA ASN A 872 12.27 4.93 26.95
C ASN A 872 12.47 4.26 25.58
N LYS A 873 11.86 3.08 25.37
CA LYS A 873 11.81 2.34 24.10
C LYS A 873 10.41 1.78 23.87
N GLY A 874 9.40 2.65 23.95
CA GLY A 874 8.03 2.34 23.55
C GLY A 874 7.19 1.52 24.55
N LEU A 875 7.69 1.16 25.74
CA LEU A 875 6.82 0.51 26.73
C LEU A 875 5.74 1.49 27.19
N ASP A 876 4.48 1.14 26.96
CA ASP A 876 3.32 1.80 27.55
C ASP A 876 2.41 0.77 28.23
N LEU A 877 2.31 0.84 29.55
CA LEU A 877 1.50 -0.06 30.35
C LEU A 877 0.65 0.75 31.32
N ASP A 878 -0.67 0.76 31.16
CA ASP A 878 -1.62 1.23 32.18
C ASP A 878 -2.62 0.11 32.48
N LEU A 879 -2.56 -0.42 33.69
CA LEU A 879 -3.48 -1.44 34.13
C LEU A 879 -3.96 -1.22 35.55
N CYS A 880 -5.20 -1.61 35.81
CA CYS A 880 -5.75 -1.77 37.13
C CYS A 880 -5.92 -3.26 37.47
N VAL A 881 -5.37 -3.68 38.61
CA VAL A 881 -5.67 -4.97 39.24
C VAL A 881 -6.79 -4.80 40.27
N ARG A 882 -7.99 -5.29 39.96
CA ARG A 882 -9.18 -5.15 40.82
C ARG A 882 -9.09 -6.02 42.06
N ASN A 883 -9.18 -5.43 43.25
CA ASN A 883 -9.11 -6.12 44.54
C ASN A 883 -10.45 -6.75 44.94
N SER A 884 -10.79 -7.86 44.26
CA SER A 884 -12.01 -8.63 44.49
C SER A 884 -11.69 -10.12 44.68
N VAL A 885 -12.65 -10.89 45.19
CA VAL A 885 -12.49 -12.35 45.36
C VAL A 885 -12.23 -13.05 44.02
N LEU A 886 -12.77 -12.51 42.92
CA LEU A 886 -12.61 -13.04 41.57
C LEU A 886 -11.42 -12.41 40.82
N GLY A 887 -10.83 -11.35 41.36
CA GLY A 887 -9.74 -10.61 40.72
C GLY A 887 -10.21 -9.82 39.51
N GLY A 888 -9.29 -9.56 38.58
CA GLY A 888 -9.56 -8.94 37.28
C GLY A 888 -8.52 -7.90 36.89
N LEU A 889 -8.26 -7.80 35.58
CA LEU A 889 -7.45 -6.76 34.95
C LEU A 889 -8.35 -5.82 34.16
N VAL A 890 -8.09 -4.52 34.26
CA VAL A 890 -8.64 -3.49 33.37
C VAL A 890 -7.46 -2.77 32.76
N PHE A 891 -7.39 -2.70 31.43
CA PHE A 891 -6.38 -1.93 30.72
C PHE A 891 -6.90 -0.52 30.45
N ASN A 892 -6.03 0.48 30.49
CA ASN A 892 -6.30 1.86 30.09
C ASN A 892 -7.54 2.46 30.79
N GLY A 893 -7.72 2.18 32.09
CA GLY A 893 -8.92 2.56 32.82
C GLY A 893 -8.78 2.51 34.33
N PRO A 894 -9.67 3.19 35.08
CA PRO A 894 -9.66 3.18 36.54
C PRO A 894 -10.04 1.82 37.13
N CYS A 895 -9.59 1.56 38.36
CA CYS A 895 -10.22 0.56 39.23
C CYS A 895 -11.58 1.07 39.70
#